data_AF-A0A962YWA3-F1
#
_entry.id   AF-A0A962YWA3-F1
#
_cell.length_a   1.000
_cell.length_b   1.000
_cell.length_c   1.000
_cell.angle_alpha   90.00
_cell.angle_beta   90.00
_cell.angle_gamma   90.00
#
_symmetry.space_group_name_H-M   'P 1'
#
loop_
_entity.id
_entity.type
_entity.pdbx_description
1 polymer ?
#
loop_
_entity_poly.entity_id
_entity_poly.type
_entity_poly.pdbx_seq_one_letter_code
_entity_poly.pdbx_strand_id
1 'polypeptide(L)'
;WLKGQGFSIAALATVMIDNPMCPATGHRICNDCMKACIYQKQEPVNIPQVETRVLFDVLQLPWGVEIYDLLTRWNPLRQTQFLPAKYNGTKVLVMGMGPAGFTMAHHLLMEGFAVVGVDGLKLEPLDTALFEKPIRDFNTLVESLDHRVMAGFGGVAEYGITVRWDKNFLKLIYISLLRRPYFQAFGSVRFGGTLTVDDVWQLGFDHLVLAVGAGLPRELRIENSLAPGMRQANDFLMALQLTGAAKRSSMANLQVRLPAVVIGGGLTGVDTATEVQAYYITQVEKTLWRYETLIAYSDESSVRGAFDEASLAILDEFLAHGRLVREERALADREGREPNFIRLIREWGGVTIVYRRRMQESPAYRRNHEELAKALEEGIYYAEGLEPKRVMLDHTGYVSALACETRVLDEEGNWRAVDDENILPAKAIFVATGAQPNVAYEYEHAGTFARQKKSYARYQLENKALAPVTNDAHVKSDELGVFTSYERDHHRVSFIGDTHPVFHGSVVKAIASAKRSYPKIVESLTVSQPDDYQAFADAMNYRFRSKVVAIKRHHDRLLELTVQSPMSAQNFRPGQFYRIQNYETLARRVHDTRLQTEALALLGICKKDSDQISFMVYEDGASSRLVSTFKVGDPLSVMGPTGAKSRIPEDGSQTILVIGSVYAVPYLLSMAPALKAAGNRIVFVATFDNEMDFYCRDELEALCDTVLLAQGDFIASLKNTDFPVAEINRVIAIGSSGLIREVRDSAELRALIADQVEYEASVYGPMQCMLKGVCAQCLQWQIDPVTGQRTKAVYACSWQHQPMQKIDVGNIDERLGQNRSQEILSNLWLDYLFQEHI
;
A
#
# COMPACT_ATOMS: atom_id res chain seq x y z
N TRP A 1 -0.42 -37.02 -17.23
CA TRP A 1 0.01 -38.44 -17.24
C TRP A 1 0.74 -38.84 -15.96
N LEU A 2 1.93 -38.30 -15.65
CA LEU A 2 2.72 -38.65 -14.46
C LEU A 2 1.92 -38.69 -13.15
N LYS A 3 1.14 -37.63 -12.88
CA LYS A 3 0.24 -37.58 -11.71
C LYS A 3 -0.79 -38.72 -11.68
N GLY A 4 -1.36 -39.08 -12.83
CA GLY A 4 -2.31 -40.18 -12.95
C GLY A 4 -1.69 -41.57 -12.76
N GLN A 5 -0.36 -41.69 -12.87
CA GLN A 5 0.40 -42.89 -12.55
C GLN A 5 0.92 -42.90 -11.09
N GLY A 6 0.62 -41.86 -10.29
CA GLY A 6 1.08 -41.73 -8.91
C GLY A 6 2.52 -41.20 -8.74
N PHE A 7 3.18 -40.77 -9.81
CA PHE A 7 4.56 -40.26 -9.76
C PHE A 7 4.62 -38.76 -9.38
N SER A 8 4.22 -38.40 -8.16
CA SER A 8 4.05 -37.00 -7.74
C SER A 8 5.36 -36.18 -7.74
N ILE A 9 6.50 -36.76 -7.31
CA ILE A 9 7.80 -36.06 -7.35
C ILE A 9 8.24 -35.81 -8.80
N ALA A 10 8.10 -36.80 -9.69
CA ALA A 10 8.44 -36.65 -11.10
C ALA A 10 7.53 -35.62 -11.80
N ALA A 11 6.25 -35.60 -11.45
CA ALA A 11 5.31 -34.59 -11.92
C ALA A 11 5.72 -33.19 -11.46
N LEU A 12 6.10 -33.02 -10.19
CA LEU A 12 6.57 -31.74 -9.66
C LEU A 12 7.86 -31.29 -10.35
N ALA A 13 8.85 -32.17 -10.48
CA ALA A 13 10.09 -31.88 -11.20
C ALA A 13 9.82 -31.43 -12.65
N THR A 14 8.80 -32.01 -13.31
CA THR A 14 8.38 -31.61 -14.67
C THR A 14 7.77 -30.21 -14.69
N VAL A 15 6.86 -29.89 -13.76
CA VAL A 15 6.28 -28.52 -13.62
C VAL A 15 7.39 -27.50 -13.39
N MET A 16 8.35 -27.82 -12.53
CA MET A 16 9.45 -26.94 -12.13
C MET A 16 10.52 -26.75 -13.22
N ILE A 17 10.42 -27.41 -14.37
CA ILE A 17 11.24 -27.08 -15.55
C ILE A 17 10.96 -25.63 -15.97
N ASP A 18 9.68 -25.26 -15.97
CA ASP A 18 9.23 -23.95 -16.44
C ASP A 18 8.86 -23.01 -15.30
N ASN A 19 8.37 -23.54 -14.19
CA ASN A 19 7.95 -22.74 -13.05
C ASN A 19 8.41 -23.32 -11.71
N PRO A 20 9.66 -23.07 -11.29
CA PRO A 20 10.13 -23.44 -9.95
C PRO A 20 9.36 -22.71 -8.84
N MET A 21 8.61 -21.65 -9.17
CA MET A 21 7.72 -20.91 -8.27
C MET A 21 6.25 -21.33 -8.44
N CYS A 22 6.01 -22.60 -8.79
CA CYS A 22 4.66 -23.15 -8.89
C CYS A 22 3.80 -23.05 -7.63
N PRO A 23 4.33 -22.84 -6.39
CA PRO A 23 3.45 -22.52 -5.27
C PRO A 23 2.61 -21.26 -5.51
N ALA A 24 3.10 -20.29 -6.31
CA ALA A 24 2.39 -19.06 -6.66
C ALA A 24 1.39 -19.20 -7.82
N THR A 25 1.23 -20.38 -8.41
CA THR A 25 0.31 -20.65 -9.53
C THR A 25 -0.64 -21.80 -9.22
N GLY A 26 -1.40 -22.25 -10.23
CA GLY A 26 -2.35 -23.34 -10.08
C GLY A 26 -3.77 -22.87 -9.74
N HIS A 27 -4.48 -23.72 -9.00
CA HIS A 27 -5.91 -23.62 -8.75
C HIS A 27 -6.32 -22.23 -8.27
N ARG A 28 -7.44 -21.73 -8.82
CA ARG A 28 -8.03 -20.41 -8.51
C ARG A 28 -7.15 -19.19 -8.79
N ILE A 29 -5.90 -19.36 -9.23
CA ILE A 29 -5.01 -18.27 -9.65
C ILE A 29 -4.88 -18.19 -11.18
N CYS A 30 -4.65 -19.33 -11.83
CA CYS A 30 -4.38 -19.43 -13.26
C CYS A 30 -5.53 -20.14 -13.97
N ASN A 31 -5.94 -19.68 -15.16
CA ASN A 31 -7.00 -20.34 -15.92
C ASN A 31 -6.78 -20.41 -17.46
N ASP A 32 -5.67 -19.88 -17.96
CA ASP A 32 -5.40 -19.82 -19.41
C ASP A 32 -5.24 -21.21 -20.04
N CYS A 33 -4.56 -22.14 -19.36
CA CYS A 33 -4.33 -23.50 -19.85
C CYS A 33 -5.62 -24.33 -19.92
N MET A 34 -6.51 -24.21 -18.94
CA MET A 34 -7.80 -24.90 -18.92
C MET A 34 -8.70 -24.41 -20.06
N LYS A 35 -8.69 -23.11 -20.35
CA LYS A 35 -9.43 -22.52 -21.48
C LYS A 35 -8.92 -22.98 -22.84
N ALA A 36 -7.62 -23.16 -22.96
CA ALA A 36 -7.01 -23.67 -24.18
C ALA A 36 -7.09 -25.21 -24.30
N CYS A 37 -7.72 -25.89 -23.34
CA CYS A 37 -7.83 -27.35 -23.35
C CYS A 37 -8.60 -27.83 -24.59
N ILE A 38 -8.10 -28.89 -25.23
CA ILE A 38 -8.77 -29.50 -26.39
C ILE A 38 -10.18 -30.03 -26.05
N TYR A 39 -10.45 -30.30 -24.77
CA TYR A 39 -11.75 -30.74 -24.25
C TYR A 39 -12.67 -29.57 -23.85
N GLN A 40 -12.37 -28.32 -24.25
CA GLN A 40 -13.20 -27.14 -23.91
C GLN A 40 -14.67 -27.19 -24.38
N LYS A 41 -14.99 -28.06 -25.36
CA LYS A 41 -16.38 -28.32 -25.79
C LYS A 41 -17.07 -29.43 -24.98
N GLN A 42 -16.33 -30.05 -24.07
CA GLN A 42 -16.77 -31.03 -23.08
C GLN A 42 -16.42 -30.46 -21.70
N GLU A 43 -16.09 -31.32 -20.73
CA GLU A 43 -15.47 -30.90 -19.47
C GLU A 43 -13.95 -30.69 -19.68
N PRO A 44 -13.45 -29.45 -19.60
CA PRO A 44 -12.02 -29.20 -19.73
C PRO A 44 -11.24 -29.79 -18.55
N VAL A 45 -10.01 -30.24 -18.81
CA VAL A 45 -9.13 -30.71 -17.73
C VAL A 45 -8.77 -29.52 -16.84
N ASN A 46 -9.06 -29.62 -15.54
CA ASN A 46 -8.64 -28.63 -14.55
C ASN A 46 -7.13 -28.74 -14.27
N ILE A 47 -6.32 -28.34 -15.25
CA ILE A 47 -4.86 -28.32 -15.19
C ILE A 47 -4.35 -27.52 -13.96
N PRO A 48 -4.92 -26.34 -13.63
CA PRO A 48 -4.51 -25.59 -12.43
C PRO A 48 -4.67 -26.40 -11.13
N GLN A 49 -5.78 -27.12 -10.97
CA GLN A 49 -5.99 -28.01 -9.81
C GLN A 49 -4.99 -29.17 -9.79
N VAL A 50 -4.69 -29.75 -10.96
CA VAL A 50 -3.68 -30.81 -11.05
C VAL A 50 -2.30 -30.30 -10.63
N GLU A 51 -1.90 -29.11 -11.07
CA GLU A 51 -0.63 -28.47 -10.69
C GLU A 51 -0.54 -28.26 -9.16
N THR A 52 -1.56 -27.63 -8.56
CA THR A 52 -1.61 -27.43 -7.11
C THR A 52 -1.57 -28.75 -6.34
N ARG A 53 -2.30 -29.77 -6.80
CA ARG A 53 -2.31 -31.09 -6.15
C ARG A 53 -1.00 -31.85 -6.30
N VAL A 54 -0.26 -31.66 -7.40
CA VAL A 54 1.09 -32.23 -7.57
C VAL A 54 2.05 -31.64 -6.54
N LEU A 55 2.06 -30.32 -6.38
CA LEU A 55 2.86 -29.65 -5.35
C LEU A 55 2.48 -30.14 -3.95
N PHE A 56 1.18 -30.12 -3.65
CA PHE A 56 0.69 -30.45 -2.31
C PHE A 56 0.98 -31.90 -1.91
N ASP A 57 0.83 -32.86 -2.83
CA ASP A 57 1.25 -34.25 -2.60
C ASP A 57 2.70 -34.37 -2.11
N VAL A 58 3.61 -33.63 -2.76
CA VAL A 58 5.03 -33.66 -2.39
C VAL A 58 5.24 -33.00 -1.03
N LEU A 59 4.58 -31.86 -0.77
CA LEU A 59 4.67 -31.17 0.52
C LEU A 59 4.13 -31.99 1.70
N GLN A 60 3.17 -32.89 1.46
CA GLN A 60 2.64 -33.82 2.47
C GLN A 60 3.56 -35.01 2.77
N LEU A 61 4.61 -35.24 1.99
CA LEU A 61 5.61 -36.25 2.33
C LEU A 61 6.46 -35.79 3.53
N PRO A 62 7.00 -36.72 4.32
CA PRO A 62 8.09 -36.38 5.24
C PRO A 62 9.23 -35.72 4.47
N TRP A 63 9.66 -34.55 4.92
CA TRP A 63 10.64 -33.69 4.26
C TRP A 63 10.19 -33.13 2.91
N GLY A 64 8.89 -33.05 2.66
CA GLY A 64 8.32 -32.50 1.43
C GLY A 64 8.80 -31.08 1.10
N VAL A 65 8.95 -30.23 2.12
CA VAL A 65 9.55 -28.88 2.00
C VAL A 65 10.99 -28.96 1.47
N GLU A 66 11.77 -29.92 1.97
CA GLU A 66 13.17 -30.12 1.56
C GLU A 66 13.27 -30.72 0.16
N ILE A 67 12.32 -31.57 -0.25
CA ILE A 67 12.23 -32.08 -1.62
C ILE A 67 11.93 -30.94 -2.60
N TYR A 68 10.95 -30.09 -2.28
CA TYR A 68 10.66 -28.91 -3.08
C TYR A 68 11.88 -27.98 -3.16
N ASP A 69 12.46 -27.61 -2.02
CA ASP A 69 13.64 -26.74 -1.96
C ASP A 69 14.82 -27.31 -2.77
N LEU A 70 15.08 -28.62 -2.62
CA LEU A 70 16.08 -29.33 -3.40
C LEU A 70 15.79 -29.21 -4.90
N LEU A 71 14.55 -29.41 -5.35
CA LEU A 71 14.19 -29.27 -6.76
C LEU A 71 14.34 -27.84 -7.29
N THR A 72 14.23 -26.82 -6.44
CA THR A 72 14.58 -25.45 -6.83
C THR A 72 16.09 -25.25 -7.01
N ARG A 73 16.94 -26.06 -6.38
CA ARG A 73 18.41 -25.98 -6.50
C ARG A 73 18.95 -26.94 -7.56
N TRP A 74 18.32 -28.09 -7.68
CA TRP A 74 18.73 -29.18 -8.52
C TRP A 74 17.51 -29.80 -9.19
N ASN A 75 17.37 -29.60 -10.49
CA ASN A 75 16.33 -30.25 -11.27
C ASN A 75 16.97 -30.99 -12.46
N PRO A 76 17.04 -32.33 -12.43
CA PRO A 76 17.73 -33.11 -13.45
C PRO A 76 17.03 -33.08 -14.82
N LEU A 77 15.79 -32.60 -14.89
CA LEU A 77 15.04 -32.50 -16.14
C LEU A 77 15.28 -31.18 -16.88
N ARG A 78 15.95 -30.21 -16.26
CA ARG A 78 16.28 -28.93 -16.92
C ARG A 78 17.50 -29.10 -17.82
N GLN A 79 17.44 -28.52 -19.02
CA GLN A 79 18.60 -28.48 -19.93
C GLN A 79 19.65 -27.43 -19.52
N THR A 80 19.20 -26.32 -18.93
CA THR A 80 20.04 -25.24 -18.40
C THR A 80 19.61 -24.92 -16.98
N GLN A 81 20.51 -24.38 -16.15
CA GLN A 81 20.28 -24.19 -14.71
C GLN A 81 19.78 -25.45 -13.98
N PHE A 82 20.29 -26.63 -14.37
CA PHE A 82 19.99 -27.89 -13.66
C PHE A 82 20.65 -27.96 -12.28
N LEU A 83 21.70 -27.16 -12.05
CA LEU A 83 22.37 -26.88 -10.79
C LEU A 83 22.70 -25.39 -10.72
N PRO A 84 22.89 -24.79 -9.52
CA PRO A 84 23.29 -23.40 -9.40
C PRO A 84 24.76 -23.26 -9.83
N ALA A 85 25.09 -22.21 -10.58
CA ALA A 85 26.48 -21.87 -10.86
C ALA A 85 27.20 -21.40 -9.58
N LYS A 86 28.54 -21.45 -9.60
CA LYS A 86 29.35 -20.89 -8.52
C LYS A 86 29.16 -19.37 -8.48
N TYR A 87 29.25 -18.80 -7.28
CA TYR A 87 29.25 -17.36 -7.13
C TYR A 87 30.31 -16.73 -8.03
N ASN A 88 29.91 -15.73 -8.79
CA ASN A 88 30.72 -15.13 -9.83
C ASN A 88 30.87 -13.62 -9.63
N GLY A 89 30.70 -13.12 -8.41
CA GLY A 89 30.93 -11.73 -8.02
C GLY A 89 29.90 -10.70 -8.49
N THR A 90 29.01 -11.07 -9.42
CA THR A 90 27.96 -10.19 -9.95
C THR A 90 26.87 -9.96 -8.90
N LYS A 91 26.48 -8.70 -8.68
CA LYS A 91 25.47 -8.27 -7.70
C LYS A 91 24.29 -7.61 -8.41
N VAL A 92 23.08 -8.10 -8.17
CA VAL A 92 21.87 -7.57 -8.81
C VAL A 92 20.86 -7.14 -7.75
N LEU A 93 20.32 -5.93 -7.92
CA LEU A 93 19.17 -5.47 -7.14
C LEU A 93 17.88 -5.79 -7.88
N VAL A 94 16.93 -6.41 -7.18
CA VAL A 94 15.57 -6.64 -7.68
C VAL A 94 14.59 -5.81 -6.85
N MET A 95 13.99 -4.81 -7.48
CA MET A 95 13.04 -3.90 -6.83
C MET A 95 11.60 -4.40 -7.01
N GLY A 96 10.99 -4.84 -5.92
CA GLY A 96 9.66 -5.43 -5.81
C GLY A 96 9.74 -6.95 -5.65
N MET A 97 9.24 -7.49 -4.54
CA MET A 97 9.28 -8.94 -4.22
C MET A 97 7.94 -9.63 -4.48
N GLY A 98 7.25 -9.20 -5.55
CA GLY A 98 6.09 -9.90 -6.11
C GLY A 98 6.50 -11.06 -7.03
N PRO A 99 5.54 -11.69 -7.74
CA PRO A 99 5.81 -12.88 -8.54
C PRO A 99 6.88 -12.74 -9.62
N ALA A 100 6.97 -11.59 -10.27
CA ALA A 100 8.07 -11.35 -11.20
C ALA A 100 9.42 -11.23 -10.48
N GLY A 101 9.46 -10.55 -9.33
CA GLY A 101 10.67 -10.26 -8.58
C GLY A 101 11.28 -11.50 -7.92
N PHE A 102 10.48 -12.28 -7.19
CA PHE A 102 10.99 -13.49 -6.54
C PHE A 102 11.40 -14.57 -7.55
N THR A 103 10.74 -14.64 -8.71
CA THR A 103 11.14 -15.55 -9.79
C THR A 103 12.43 -15.08 -10.46
N MET A 104 12.59 -13.76 -10.66
CA MET A 104 13.85 -13.21 -11.17
C MET A 104 15.00 -13.49 -10.20
N ALA A 105 14.79 -13.25 -8.90
CA ALA A 105 15.80 -13.54 -7.88
C ALA A 105 16.26 -14.99 -7.95
N HIS A 106 15.32 -15.94 -8.04
CA HIS A 106 15.66 -17.34 -8.23
C HIS A 106 16.53 -17.61 -9.47
N HIS A 107 16.14 -17.10 -10.64
CA HIS A 107 16.91 -17.35 -11.86
C HIS A 107 18.30 -16.74 -11.81
N LEU A 108 18.46 -15.54 -11.24
CA LEU A 108 19.77 -14.90 -11.11
C LEU A 108 20.65 -15.61 -10.08
N LEU A 109 20.09 -16.09 -8.97
CA LEU A 109 20.81 -16.92 -7.98
C LEU A 109 21.30 -18.24 -8.61
N MET A 110 20.53 -18.83 -9.54
CA MET A 110 20.94 -20.02 -10.27
C MET A 110 22.11 -19.76 -11.23
N GLU A 111 22.32 -18.52 -11.67
CA GLU A 111 23.48 -18.09 -12.47
C GLU A 111 24.70 -17.71 -11.61
N GLY A 112 24.62 -17.89 -10.29
CA GLY A 112 25.73 -17.59 -9.39
C GLY A 112 25.86 -16.10 -9.05
N PHE A 113 24.79 -15.32 -9.19
CA PHE A 113 24.78 -13.91 -8.80
C PHE A 113 24.42 -13.77 -7.31
N ALA A 114 24.91 -12.71 -6.68
CA ALA A 114 24.32 -12.19 -5.46
C ALA A 114 23.09 -11.37 -5.79
N VAL A 115 21.99 -11.59 -5.07
CA VAL A 115 20.73 -10.90 -5.31
C VAL A 115 20.23 -10.26 -4.02
N VAL A 116 19.97 -8.96 -4.10
CA VAL A 116 19.26 -8.24 -3.03
C VAL A 116 17.85 -7.95 -3.54
N GLY A 117 16.86 -8.53 -2.89
CA GLY A 117 15.45 -8.22 -3.10
C GLY A 117 15.02 -7.09 -2.18
N VAL A 118 14.39 -6.06 -2.73
CA VAL A 118 13.84 -4.96 -1.91
C VAL A 118 12.37 -4.73 -2.22
N ASP A 119 11.57 -4.37 -1.22
CA ASP A 119 10.16 -3.99 -1.41
C ASP A 119 9.85 -2.67 -0.69
N GLY A 120 8.96 -1.88 -1.28
CA GLY A 120 8.51 -0.62 -0.66
C GLY A 120 7.61 -0.86 0.55
N LEU A 121 6.90 -1.98 0.59
CA LEU A 121 6.12 -2.39 1.76
C LEU A 121 7.01 -3.08 2.81
N LYS A 122 6.50 -3.12 4.04
CA LYS A 122 7.15 -3.80 5.16
C LYS A 122 7.25 -5.30 4.88
N LEU A 123 8.44 -5.88 5.04
CA LEU A 123 8.67 -7.33 5.08
C LEU A 123 8.86 -7.75 6.53
N GLU A 124 8.02 -8.64 7.03
CA GLU A 124 8.16 -9.14 8.42
C GLU A 124 9.39 -10.03 8.56
N PRO A 125 10.16 -9.90 9.66
CA PRO A 125 11.22 -10.84 9.94
C PRO A 125 10.62 -12.23 10.19
N LEU A 126 11.21 -13.24 9.55
CA LEU A 126 10.90 -14.65 9.82
C LEU A 126 11.80 -15.18 10.93
N ASP A 127 11.30 -16.17 11.68
CA ASP A 127 12.11 -16.96 12.59
C ASP A 127 13.25 -17.63 11.81
N THR A 128 14.50 -17.43 12.27
CA THR A 128 15.70 -17.96 11.60
C THR A 128 15.69 -19.47 11.53
N ALA A 129 15.05 -20.15 12.48
CA ALA A 129 14.91 -21.60 12.47
C ALA A 129 14.21 -22.13 11.20
N LEU A 130 13.35 -21.34 10.57
CA LEU A 130 12.63 -21.74 9.35
C LEU A 130 13.55 -21.87 8.13
N PHE A 131 14.65 -21.11 8.10
CA PHE A 131 15.60 -21.11 6.97
C PHE A 131 17.01 -21.57 7.33
N GLU A 132 17.31 -21.85 8.61
CA GLU A 132 18.56 -22.46 9.04
C GLU A 132 18.45 -23.97 9.29
N LYS A 133 17.23 -24.48 9.54
CA LYS A 133 16.99 -25.90 9.86
C LYS A 133 16.05 -26.55 8.84
N PRO A 134 16.18 -27.86 8.59
CA PRO A 134 15.27 -28.57 7.71
C PRO A 134 13.89 -28.71 8.36
N ILE A 135 12.85 -28.63 7.53
CA ILE A 135 11.44 -28.70 7.93
C ILE A 135 10.88 -30.06 7.51
N ARG A 136 10.54 -30.87 8.52
CA ARG A 136 10.05 -32.23 8.29
C ARG A 136 8.63 -32.30 7.76
N ASP A 137 7.75 -31.42 8.22
CA ASP A 137 6.33 -31.44 7.89
C ASP A 137 5.89 -30.04 7.45
N PHE A 138 5.30 -29.93 6.26
CA PHE A 138 4.77 -28.68 5.74
C PHE A 138 3.65 -28.09 6.62
N ASN A 139 2.89 -28.93 7.33
CA ASN A 139 1.80 -28.46 8.19
C ASN A 139 2.30 -27.55 9.34
N THR A 140 3.58 -27.58 9.69
CA THR A 140 4.15 -26.62 10.68
C THR A 140 4.26 -25.19 10.12
N LEU A 141 4.17 -25.03 8.80
CA LEU A 141 4.14 -23.73 8.12
C LEU A 141 2.71 -23.24 7.83
N VAL A 142 1.70 -24.11 7.95
CA VAL A 142 0.31 -23.81 7.60
C VAL A 142 -0.35 -23.06 8.75
N GLU A 143 -0.77 -21.83 8.47
CA GLU A 143 -1.51 -20.98 9.38
C GLU A 143 -2.90 -20.70 8.80
N SER A 144 -3.93 -20.63 9.65
CA SER A 144 -5.24 -20.11 9.24
C SER A 144 -5.09 -18.65 8.77
N LEU A 145 -5.77 -18.28 7.68
CA LEU A 145 -5.71 -16.92 7.14
C LEU A 145 -6.18 -15.87 8.15
N ASP A 146 -7.05 -16.22 9.09
CA ASP A 146 -7.56 -15.34 10.15
C ASP A 146 -6.50 -14.96 11.20
N HIS A 147 -5.41 -15.74 11.28
CA HIS A 147 -4.37 -15.60 12.30
C HIS A 147 -2.98 -15.39 11.72
N ARG A 148 -2.76 -15.80 10.46
CA ARG A 148 -1.48 -15.72 9.77
C ARG A 148 -0.92 -14.30 9.83
N VAL A 149 0.33 -14.18 10.25
CA VAL A 149 1.06 -12.91 10.12
C VAL A 149 1.34 -12.66 8.65
N MET A 150 1.02 -11.46 8.17
CA MET A 150 1.28 -11.12 6.79
C MET A 150 2.74 -10.74 6.61
N ALA A 151 3.49 -11.59 5.91
CA ALA A 151 4.93 -11.43 5.77
C ALA A 151 5.32 -10.23 4.90
N GLY A 152 4.38 -9.68 4.11
CA GLY A 152 4.61 -8.61 3.14
C GLY A 152 5.31 -9.04 1.85
N PHE A 153 5.95 -10.22 1.85
CA PHE A 153 6.58 -10.84 0.69
C PHE A 153 5.52 -11.42 -0.27
N GLY A 154 5.63 -11.18 -1.57
CA GLY A 154 4.71 -11.70 -2.59
C GLY A 154 3.92 -10.64 -3.35
N GLY A 155 4.06 -9.36 -3.01
CA GLY A 155 3.38 -8.27 -3.72
C GLY A 155 1.85 -8.43 -3.70
N VAL A 156 1.18 -8.19 -4.83
CA VAL A 156 -0.29 -8.36 -4.96
C VAL A 156 -0.77 -9.76 -4.55
N ALA A 157 0.07 -10.81 -4.63
CA ALA A 157 -0.31 -12.13 -4.14
C ALA A 157 -0.52 -12.18 -2.62
N GLU A 158 0.18 -11.34 -1.86
CA GLU A 158 0.06 -11.23 -0.40
C GLU A 158 -1.08 -10.27 -0.02
N TYR A 159 -1.12 -9.07 -0.63
CA TYR A 159 -2.01 -7.97 -0.19
C TYR A 159 -3.23 -7.70 -1.07
N GLY A 160 -3.37 -8.38 -2.21
CA GLY A 160 -4.47 -8.13 -3.15
C GLY A 160 -5.29 -9.37 -3.51
N ILE A 161 -4.64 -10.53 -3.65
CA ILE A 161 -5.35 -11.81 -3.83
C ILE A 161 -5.91 -12.26 -2.48
N THR A 162 -7.17 -12.69 -2.50
CA THR A 162 -8.04 -12.97 -1.36
C THR A 162 -7.96 -14.44 -0.93
N VAL A 163 -8.89 -14.90 -0.10
CA VAL A 163 -9.01 -16.30 0.39
C VAL A 163 -9.10 -17.38 -0.72
N ARG A 164 -9.19 -16.99 -1.99
CA ARG A 164 -9.19 -17.93 -3.13
C ARG A 164 -7.89 -18.71 -3.31
N TRP A 165 -6.81 -18.32 -2.66
CA TRP A 165 -5.52 -18.99 -2.76
C TRP A 165 -4.82 -19.10 -1.40
N ASP A 166 -4.16 -20.24 -1.18
CA ASP A 166 -3.44 -20.50 0.07
C ASP A 166 -2.14 -19.69 0.15
N LYS A 167 -2.19 -18.59 0.91
CA LYS A 167 -1.05 -17.69 1.12
C LYS A 167 0.10 -18.33 1.91
N ASN A 168 -0.07 -19.51 2.49
CA ASN A 168 1.04 -20.25 3.11
C ASN A 168 2.10 -20.64 2.06
N PHE A 169 1.72 -20.75 0.77
CA PHE A 169 2.66 -20.97 -0.32
C PHE A 169 3.66 -19.81 -0.55
N LEU A 170 3.31 -18.57 -0.19
CA LEU A 170 4.30 -17.47 -0.22
C LEU A 170 5.41 -17.66 0.80
N LYS A 171 5.06 -18.18 1.97
CA LYS A 171 6.02 -18.47 3.04
C LYS A 171 7.03 -19.52 2.59
N LEU A 172 6.56 -20.55 1.88
CA LEU A 172 7.42 -21.57 1.27
C LEU A 172 8.42 -20.96 0.28
N ILE A 173 7.97 -20.11 -0.65
CA ILE A 173 8.85 -19.43 -1.60
C ILE A 173 9.87 -18.54 -0.86
N TYR A 174 9.42 -17.78 0.14
CA TYR A 174 10.26 -16.87 0.88
C TYR A 174 11.37 -17.62 1.63
N ILE A 175 11.03 -18.71 2.33
CA ILE A 175 11.99 -19.59 3.01
C ILE A 175 13.00 -20.17 2.02
N SER A 176 12.55 -20.70 0.87
CA SER A 176 13.45 -21.26 -0.15
C SER A 176 14.43 -20.26 -0.75
N LEU A 177 14.08 -18.98 -0.81
CA LEU A 177 15.00 -17.92 -1.22
C LEU A 177 15.95 -17.50 -0.10
N LEU A 178 15.46 -17.34 1.14
CA LEU A 178 16.31 -17.01 2.30
C LEU A 178 17.34 -18.08 2.62
N ARG A 179 17.09 -19.34 2.23
CA ARG A 179 18.07 -20.44 2.32
C ARG A 179 19.22 -20.32 1.31
N ARG A 180 19.17 -19.38 0.35
CA ARG A 180 20.24 -19.17 -0.62
C ARG A 180 21.34 -18.29 -0.01
N PRO A 181 22.62 -18.72 -0.05
CA PRO A 181 23.70 -18.01 0.64
C PRO A 181 23.92 -16.58 0.12
N TYR A 182 23.61 -16.34 -1.15
CA TYR A 182 23.82 -15.05 -1.82
C TYR A 182 22.53 -14.23 -1.99
N PHE A 183 21.52 -14.45 -1.14
CA PHE A 183 20.26 -13.72 -1.18
C PHE A 183 20.02 -12.92 0.10
N GLN A 184 19.57 -11.67 -0.07
CA GLN A 184 19.05 -10.84 1.02
C GLN A 184 17.71 -10.24 0.61
N ALA A 185 16.81 -10.01 1.58
CA ALA A 185 15.53 -9.36 1.34
C ALA A 185 15.28 -8.26 2.37
N PHE A 186 14.88 -7.07 1.91
CA PHE A 186 14.57 -5.92 2.78
C PHE A 186 13.23 -5.29 2.39
N GLY A 187 12.39 -5.02 3.39
CA GLY A 187 11.17 -4.23 3.22
C GLY A 187 11.39 -2.76 3.52
N SER A 188 10.36 -1.95 3.29
CA SER A 188 10.37 -0.50 3.55
C SER A 188 11.41 0.28 2.73
N VAL A 189 11.88 -0.26 1.61
CA VAL A 189 12.83 0.40 0.71
C VAL A 189 12.08 0.89 -0.52
N ARG A 190 11.82 2.20 -0.60
CA ARG A 190 11.06 2.79 -1.71
C ARG A 190 11.96 3.18 -2.88
N PHE A 191 11.65 2.69 -4.08
CA PHE A 191 12.30 3.15 -5.30
C PHE A 191 11.96 4.62 -5.62
N GLY A 192 12.98 5.41 -5.94
CA GLY A 192 12.88 6.85 -6.19
C GLY A 192 12.83 7.71 -4.92
N GLY A 193 12.80 7.12 -3.72
CA GLY A 193 12.83 7.83 -2.44
C GLY A 193 13.99 7.35 -1.57
N THR A 194 13.81 6.18 -0.94
CA THR A 194 14.89 5.51 -0.19
C THR A 194 16.07 5.21 -1.09
N LEU A 195 15.82 4.81 -2.34
CA LEU A 195 16.87 4.39 -3.26
C LEU A 195 16.62 4.95 -4.67
N THR A 196 17.60 5.65 -5.22
CA THR A 196 17.62 6.12 -6.63
C THR A 196 18.41 5.17 -7.53
N VAL A 197 18.31 5.30 -8.85
CA VAL A 197 19.13 4.50 -9.79
C VAL A 197 20.62 4.74 -9.58
N ASP A 198 21.02 6.00 -9.36
CA ASP A 198 22.45 6.32 -9.15
C ASP A 198 22.98 5.73 -7.84
N ASP A 199 22.14 5.70 -6.80
CA ASP A 199 22.50 5.03 -5.55
C ASP A 199 22.74 3.52 -5.73
N VAL A 200 21.98 2.85 -6.60
CA VAL A 200 22.17 1.41 -6.89
C VAL A 200 23.59 1.16 -7.37
N TRP A 201 24.11 2.00 -8.25
CA TRP A 201 25.48 1.85 -8.75
C TRP A 201 26.51 2.19 -7.67
N GLN A 202 26.26 3.24 -6.87
CA GLN A 202 27.14 3.60 -5.75
C GLN A 202 27.23 2.51 -4.67
N LEU A 203 26.17 1.72 -4.49
CA LEU A 203 26.14 0.56 -3.59
C LEU A 203 26.85 -0.66 -4.18
N GLY A 204 27.37 -0.59 -5.41
CA GLY A 204 28.16 -1.64 -6.04
C GLY A 204 27.35 -2.74 -6.70
N PHE A 205 26.11 -2.46 -7.10
CA PHE A 205 25.32 -3.38 -7.93
C PHE A 205 25.71 -3.24 -9.41
N ASP A 206 25.69 -4.35 -10.14
CA ASP A 206 25.99 -4.39 -11.58
C ASP A 206 24.73 -4.26 -12.45
N HIS A 207 23.55 -4.53 -11.87
CA HIS A 207 22.27 -4.47 -12.59
C HIS A 207 21.09 -4.14 -11.67
N LEU A 208 20.06 -3.52 -12.26
CA LEU A 208 18.79 -3.22 -11.61
C LEU A 208 17.62 -3.86 -12.37
N VAL A 209 16.79 -4.58 -11.64
CA VAL A 209 15.51 -5.12 -12.14
C VAL A 209 14.34 -4.39 -11.49
N LEU A 210 13.49 -3.77 -12.30
CA LEU A 210 12.24 -3.15 -11.86
C LEU A 210 11.08 -4.14 -11.95
N ALA A 211 10.65 -4.66 -10.80
CA ALA A 211 9.50 -5.55 -10.61
C ALA A 211 8.43 -4.93 -9.69
N VAL A 212 8.33 -3.60 -9.68
CA VAL A 212 7.46 -2.79 -8.79
C VAL A 212 5.95 -2.91 -9.06
N GLY A 213 5.55 -3.60 -10.12
CA GLY A 213 4.16 -3.97 -10.38
C GLY A 213 3.26 -2.83 -10.88
N ALA A 214 1.98 -2.93 -10.56
CA ALA A 214 0.98 -1.92 -10.92
C ALA A 214 1.13 -0.64 -10.10
N GLY A 215 0.86 0.49 -10.74
CA GLY A 215 0.86 1.85 -10.22
C GLY A 215 -0.54 2.34 -9.85
N LEU A 216 -0.87 3.55 -10.28
CA LEU A 216 -2.06 4.27 -9.83
C LEU A 216 -3.39 3.61 -10.25
N PRO A 217 -4.36 3.45 -9.34
CA PRO A 217 -5.72 3.09 -9.71
C PRO A 217 -6.41 4.25 -10.44
N ARG A 218 -7.44 3.95 -11.24
CA ARG A 218 -8.18 4.96 -11.99
C ARG A 218 -9.27 5.59 -11.13
N GLU A 219 -9.25 6.92 -11.01
CA GLU A 219 -10.29 7.64 -10.30
C GLU A 219 -11.64 7.61 -11.06
N LEU A 220 -12.74 7.75 -10.32
CA LEU A 220 -14.07 7.89 -10.88
C LEU A 220 -14.52 9.35 -10.76
N ARG A 221 -14.76 10.02 -11.88
CA ARG A 221 -15.13 11.45 -11.93
C ARG A 221 -16.65 11.61 -11.94
N ILE A 222 -17.26 11.39 -10.78
CA ILE A 222 -18.70 11.60 -10.56
C ILE A 222 -18.93 12.52 -9.36
N GLU A 223 -20.11 13.14 -9.31
CA GLU A 223 -20.54 13.95 -8.17
C GLU A 223 -20.48 13.14 -6.86
N ASN A 224 -20.01 13.77 -5.80
CA ASN A 224 -19.79 13.18 -4.47
C ASN A 224 -18.83 11.98 -4.44
N SER A 225 -17.99 11.79 -5.48
CA SER A 225 -16.96 10.76 -5.45
C SER A 225 -16.00 10.92 -4.27
N LEU A 226 -15.71 9.84 -3.57
CA LEU A 226 -14.90 9.78 -2.32
C LEU A 226 -15.59 10.30 -1.06
N ALA A 227 -16.90 10.54 -1.08
CA ALA A 227 -17.68 10.85 0.13
C ALA A 227 -17.57 9.75 1.21
N PRO A 228 -17.87 10.03 2.48
CA PRO A 228 -17.81 9.05 3.58
C PRO A 228 -18.66 7.81 3.29
N GLY A 229 -17.97 6.67 3.09
CA GLY A 229 -18.56 5.40 2.65
C GLY A 229 -18.07 4.94 1.27
N MET A 230 -17.48 5.83 0.46
CA MET A 230 -16.89 5.49 -0.83
C MET A 230 -15.35 5.36 -0.75
N ARG A 231 -14.78 4.28 -1.29
CA ARG A 231 -13.33 4.01 -1.36
C ARG A 231 -12.92 3.44 -2.71
N GLN A 232 -11.63 3.47 -3.00
CA GLN A 232 -11.06 2.64 -4.07
C GLN A 232 -10.98 1.18 -3.58
N ALA A 233 -11.12 0.22 -4.49
CA ALA A 233 -10.96 -1.21 -4.14
C ALA A 233 -9.56 -1.52 -3.61
N ASN A 234 -8.53 -0.90 -4.20
CA ASN A 234 -7.15 -1.03 -3.72
C ASN A 234 -6.95 -0.48 -2.31
N ASP A 235 -7.68 0.59 -1.93
CA ASP A 235 -7.65 1.17 -0.58
C ASP A 235 -8.17 0.12 0.41
N PHE A 236 -9.36 -0.41 0.14
CA PHE A 236 -9.99 -1.45 0.97
C PHE A 236 -9.14 -2.72 1.09
N LEU A 237 -8.76 -3.35 -0.03
CA LEU A 237 -8.04 -4.62 -0.03
C LEU A 237 -6.68 -4.50 0.65
N MET A 238 -5.93 -3.42 0.36
CA MET A 238 -4.62 -3.23 0.99
C MET A 238 -4.74 -2.86 2.47
N ALA A 239 -5.77 -2.10 2.88
CA ALA A 239 -6.02 -1.83 4.30
C ALA A 239 -6.37 -3.14 5.03
N LEU A 240 -7.34 -3.90 4.51
CA LEU A 240 -7.80 -5.17 5.08
C LEU A 240 -6.63 -6.12 5.37
N GLN A 241 -5.77 -6.26 4.37
CA GLN A 241 -4.65 -7.19 4.41
C GLN A 241 -3.48 -6.55 5.20
N LEU A 242 -2.86 -5.46 4.74
CA LEU A 242 -1.59 -4.95 5.32
C LEU A 242 -1.67 -4.49 6.78
N THR A 243 -2.85 -4.08 7.27
CA THR A 243 -3.03 -3.77 8.71
C THR A 243 -3.57 -4.96 9.53
N GLY A 244 -3.99 -6.02 8.85
CA GLY A 244 -4.69 -7.15 9.46
C GLY A 244 -6.03 -6.72 10.06
N ALA A 245 -6.79 -5.83 9.42
CA ALA A 245 -8.03 -5.28 9.98
C ALA A 245 -9.07 -6.35 10.34
N ALA A 246 -9.12 -7.45 9.58
CA ALA A 246 -9.98 -8.62 9.85
C ALA A 246 -9.55 -9.39 11.11
N LYS A 247 -8.31 -9.26 11.59
CA LYS A 247 -7.86 -10.00 12.78
C LYS A 247 -8.57 -9.46 14.01
N ARG A 248 -9.15 -10.35 14.80
CA ARG A 248 -9.74 -10.02 16.12
C ARG A 248 -8.77 -9.24 17.01
N SER A 249 -7.49 -9.62 16.96
CA SER A 249 -6.41 -9.02 17.76
C SER A 249 -5.91 -7.65 17.24
N SER A 250 -6.32 -7.20 16.06
CA SER A 250 -5.77 -5.99 15.43
C SER A 250 -6.42 -4.71 15.98
N MET A 251 -5.65 -3.63 16.09
CA MET A 251 -6.14 -2.28 16.43
C MET A 251 -6.51 -1.44 15.20
N ALA A 252 -6.33 -1.98 14.00
CA ALA A 252 -6.55 -1.22 12.77
C ALA A 252 -8.04 -0.93 12.51
N ASN A 253 -8.29 0.24 11.90
CA ASN A 253 -9.63 0.73 11.61
C ASN A 253 -9.93 0.68 10.11
N LEU A 254 -10.98 -0.06 9.74
CA LEU A 254 -11.48 -0.21 8.38
C LEU A 254 -13.01 -0.25 8.41
N GLN A 255 -13.66 0.90 8.49
CA GLN A 255 -15.11 0.93 8.61
C GLN A 255 -15.82 0.60 7.28
N VAL A 256 -16.73 -0.39 7.32
CA VAL A 256 -17.61 -0.78 6.21
C VAL A 256 -19.05 -0.93 6.70
N ARG A 257 -20.02 -0.51 5.90
CA ARG A 257 -21.47 -0.61 6.17
C ARG A 257 -22.19 -1.33 5.02
N LEU A 258 -23.34 -1.95 5.29
CA LEU A 258 -24.19 -2.61 4.30
C LEU A 258 -25.54 -1.87 4.12
N PRO A 259 -26.15 -1.88 2.91
CA PRO A 259 -25.69 -2.58 1.68
C PRO A 259 -24.44 -1.97 1.05
N ALA A 260 -23.71 -2.76 0.26
CA ALA A 260 -22.49 -2.29 -0.42
C ALA A 260 -22.57 -2.47 -1.94
N VAL A 261 -21.92 -1.57 -2.67
CA VAL A 261 -21.81 -1.61 -4.14
C VAL A 261 -20.34 -1.62 -4.57
N VAL A 262 -19.97 -2.51 -5.49
CA VAL A 262 -18.63 -2.56 -6.09
C VAL A 262 -18.72 -2.22 -7.57
N ILE A 263 -18.05 -1.16 -7.99
CA ILE A 263 -18.03 -0.67 -9.38
C ILE A 263 -16.89 -1.36 -10.14
N GLY A 264 -17.22 -2.26 -11.06
CA GLY A 264 -16.28 -2.87 -12.00
C GLY A 264 -16.31 -4.40 -12.04
N GLY A 265 -16.39 -4.98 -13.25
CA GLY A 265 -16.46 -6.43 -13.48
C GLY A 265 -15.11 -7.14 -13.63
N GLY A 266 -14.02 -6.59 -13.07
CA GLY A 266 -12.70 -7.23 -13.06
C GLY A 266 -12.52 -8.17 -11.87
N LEU A 267 -11.42 -8.94 -11.85
CA LEU A 267 -11.08 -9.80 -10.70
C LEU A 267 -10.97 -9.00 -9.39
N THR A 268 -10.36 -7.82 -9.42
CA THR A 268 -10.33 -6.91 -8.25
C THR A 268 -11.72 -6.55 -7.74
N GLY A 269 -12.71 -6.41 -8.63
CA GLY A 269 -14.09 -6.13 -8.22
C GLY A 269 -14.75 -7.34 -7.55
N VAL A 270 -14.53 -8.55 -8.10
CA VAL A 270 -14.99 -9.80 -7.49
C VAL A 270 -14.35 -10.02 -6.12
N ASP A 271 -13.02 -9.90 -6.04
CA ASP A 271 -12.22 -10.01 -4.82
C ASP A 271 -12.69 -8.99 -3.76
N THR A 272 -13.02 -7.75 -4.17
CA THR A 272 -13.55 -6.74 -3.24
C THR A 272 -14.93 -7.10 -2.74
N ALA A 273 -15.82 -7.59 -3.60
CA ALA A 273 -17.19 -7.91 -3.23
C ALA A 273 -17.26 -9.05 -2.20
N THR A 274 -16.48 -10.12 -2.43
CA THR A 274 -16.42 -11.26 -1.51
C THR A 274 -15.77 -10.90 -0.18
N GLU A 275 -14.66 -10.15 -0.20
CA GLU A 275 -13.98 -9.72 1.04
C GLU A 275 -14.80 -8.72 1.85
N VAL A 276 -15.56 -7.81 1.22
CA VAL A 276 -16.49 -6.93 1.93
C VAL A 276 -17.53 -7.74 2.70
N GLN A 277 -18.08 -8.77 2.08
CA GLN A 277 -19.09 -9.64 2.70
C GLN A 277 -18.50 -10.40 3.90
N ALA A 278 -17.34 -11.03 3.73
CA ALA A 278 -16.66 -11.76 4.81
C ALA A 278 -16.22 -10.84 5.95
N TYR A 279 -15.58 -9.72 5.61
CA TYR A 279 -15.06 -8.75 6.57
C TYR A 279 -16.17 -8.12 7.42
N TYR A 280 -17.35 -7.83 6.83
CA TYR A 280 -18.44 -7.21 7.57
C TYR A 280 -18.87 -8.03 8.79
N ILE A 281 -18.95 -9.35 8.64
CA ILE A 281 -19.27 -10.28 9.73
C ILE A 281 -18.22 -10.16 10.84
N THR A 282 -16.93 -10.26 10.49
CA THR A 282 -15.83 -10.16 11.47
C THR A 282 -15.79 -8.80 12.16
N GLN A 283 -16.08 -7.72 11.43
CA GLN A 283 -16.13 -6.36 11.95
C GLN A 283 -17.20 -6.22 13.04
N VAL A 284 -18.45 -6.62 12.75
CA VAL A 284 -19.55 -6.44 13.71
C VAL A 284 -19.38 -7.32 14.95
N GLU A 285 -18.83 -8.53 14.81
CA GLU A 285 -18.46 -9.38 15.95
C GLU A 285 -17.38 -8.74 16.83
N LYS A 286 -16.34 -8.21 16.20
CA LYS A 286 -15.24 -7.52 16.90
C LYS A 286 -15.75 -6.26 17.62
N THR A 287 -16.60 -5.47 16.96
CA THR A 287 -17.22 -4.28 17.56
C THR A 287 -18.07 -4.65 18.77
N LEU A 288 -18.96 -5.63 18.64
CA LEU A 288 -19.81 -6.08 19.74
C LEU A 288 -18.99 -6.57 20.93
N TRP A 289 -17.97 -7.40 20.69
CA TRP A 289 -17.11 -7.91 21.75
C TRP A 289 -16.36 -6.79 22.50
N ARG A 290 -15.80 -5.81 21.77
CA ARG A 290 -15.13 -4.66 22.39
C ARG A 290 -16.10 -3.81 23.19
N TYR A 291 -17.26 -3.51 22.63
CA TYR A 291 -18.28 -2.71 23.29
C TYR A 291 -18.75 -3.36 24.60
N GLU A 292 -19.14 -4.63 24.56
CA GLU A 292 -19.60 -5.37 25.76
C GLU A 292 -18.52 -5.43 26.84
N THR A 293 -17.26 -5.58 26.45
CA THR A 293 -16.14 -5.56 27.39
C THR A 293 -15.95 -4.16 27.99
N LEU A 294 -16.04 -3.10 27.17
CA LEU A 294 -15.89 -1.73 27.63
C LEU A 294 -17.01 -1.29 28.57
N ILE A 295 -18.28 -1.68 28.32
CA ILE A 295 -19.40 -1.37 29.22
C ILE A 295 -19.44 -2.25 30.47
N ALA A 296 -18.67 -3.35 30.50
CA ALA A 296 -18.45 -4.12 31.72
C ALA A 296 -17.34 -3.49 32.58
N TYR A 297 -16.41 -2.78 31.94
CA TYR A 297 -15.30 -2.07 32.59
C TYR A 297 -15.70 -0.67 33.09
N SER A 298 -16.34 0.12 32.23
CA SER A 298 -16.89 1.45 32.46
C SER A 298 -18.41 1.39 32.29
N ASP A 299 -19.17 2.40 32.74
CA ASP A 299 -20.61 2.41 32.52
C ASP A 299 -20.97 2.74 31.06
N GLU A 300 -22.15 2.30 30.61
CA GLU A 300 -22.61 2.49 29.23
C GLU A 300 -22.74 3.98 28.84
N SER A 301 -23.09 4.86 29.78
CA SER A 301 -23.21 6.30 29.52
C SER A 301 -21.84 6.91 29.20
N SER A 302 -20.79 6.49 29.90
CA SER A 302 -19.42 6.92 29.65
C SER A 302 -18.91 6.48 28.27
N VAL A 303 -19.13 5.21 27.91
CA VAL A 303 -18.71 4.67 26.60
C VAL A 303 -19.45 5.36 25.46
N ARG A 304 -20.79 5.47 25.55
CA ARG A 304 -21.61 6.07 24.48
C ARG A 304 -21.45 7.58 24.39
N GLY A 305 -21.14 8.26 25.50
CA GLY A 305 -20.90 9.71 25.54
C GLY A 305 -19.71 10.18 24.71
N ALA A 306 -18.79 9.27 24.32
CA ALA A 306 -17.65 9.59 23.47
C ALA A 306 -17.99 9.72 21.98
N PHE A 307 -19.17 9.28 21.54
CA PHE A 307 -19.55 9.22 20.14
C PHE A 307 -20.46 10.40 19.77
N ASP A 308 -20.22 10.99 18.59
CA ASP A 308 -21.18 11.92 17.99
C ASP A 308 -22.43 11.20 17.44
N GLU A 309 -23.48 11.93 17.10
CA GLU A 309 -24.77 11.36 16.67
C GLU A 309 -24.64 10.38 15.49
N ALA A 310 -23.89 10.77 14.45
CA ALA A 310 -23.67 9.93 13.29
C ALA A 310 -22.85 8.68 13.67
N SER A 311 -21.84 8.83 14.51
CA SER A 311 -21.01 7.73 14.97
C SER A 311 -21.76 6.76 15.90
N LEU A 312 -22.68 7.24 16.73
CA LEU A 312 -23.59 6.44 17.55
C LEU A 312 -24.53 5.59 16.69
N ALA A 313 -25.13 6.18 15.65
CA ALA A 313 -26.02 5.45 14.75
C ALA A 313 -25.30 4.28 14.05
N ILE A 314 -24.03 4.47 13.67
CA ILE A 314 -23.18 3.42 13.08
C ILE A 314 -22.82 2.36 14.14
N LEU A 315 -22.49 2.78 15.36
CA LEU A 315 -22.23 1.84 16.46
C LEU A 315 -23.46 0.95 16.71
N ASP A 316 -24.65 1.53 16.83
CA ASP A 316 -25.89 0.79 17.08
C ASP A 316 -26.23 -0.19 15.95
N GLU A 317 -26.03 0.21 14.69
CA GLU A 317 -26.12 -0.70 13.54
C GLU A 317 -25.18 -1.91 13.72
N PHE A 318 -23.91 -1.68 14.06
CA PHE A 318 -22.94 -2.75 14.22
C PHE A 318 -23.24 -3.63 15.43
N LEU A 319 -23.71 -3.07 16.54
CA LEU A 319 -24.10 -3.85 17.72
C LEU A 319 -25.31 -4.75 17.43
N ALA A 320 -26.33 -4.21 16.74
CA ALA A 320 -27.49 -4.97 16.32
C ALA A 320 -27.11 -6.14 15.41
N HIS A 321 -26.28 -5.88 14.39
CA HIS A 321 -25.83 -6.91 13.47
C HIS A 321 -24.91 -7.93 14.16
N GLY A 322 -24.00 -7.49 15.04
CA GLY A 322 -23.12 -8.38 15.80
C GLY A 322 -23.90 -9.38 16.68
N ARG A 323 -25.04 -8.95 17.26
CA ARG A 323 -25.90 -9.85 18.05
C ARG A 323 -26.56 -10.90 17.16
N LEU A 324 -27.08 -10.51 16.00
CA LEU A 324 -27.65 -11.44 15.01
C LEU A 324 -26.61 -12.45 14.49
N VAL A 325 -25.37 -12.02 14.26
CA VAL A 325 -24.27 -12.93 13.88
C VAL A 325 -24.00 -13.94 14.99
N ARG A 326 -23.89 -13.48 16.24
CA ARG A 326 -23.68 -14.35 17.41
C ARG A 326 -24.81 -15.37 17.58
N GLU A 327 -26.06 -14.93 17.39
CA GLU A 327 -27.25 -15.79 17.45
C GLU A 327 -27.24 -16.84 16.33
N GLU A 328 -26.88 -16.46 15.10
CA GLU A 328 -26.78 -17.37 13.97
C GLU A 328 -25.69 -18.42 14.17
N ARG A 329 -24.51 -18.02 14.68
CA ARG A 329 -23.46 -19.00 15.04
C ARG A 329 -23.96 -19.98 16.10
N ALA A 330 -24.56 -19.47 17.18
CA ALA A 330 -25.09 -20.33 18.24
C ALA A 330 -26.22 -21.26 17.74
N LEU A 331 -27.04 -20.82 16.79
CA LEU A 331 -28.07 -21.65 16.17
C LEU A 331 -27.45 -22.73 15.27
N ALA A 332 -26.50 -22.34 14.43
CA ALA A 332 -25.80 -23.25 13.53
C ALA A 332 -25.06 -24.35 14.30
N ASP A 333 -24.40 -24.00 15.40
CA ASP A 333 -23.76 -24.95 16.32
C ASP A 333 -24.76 -25.93 16.94
N ARG A 334 -25.95 -25.44 17.38
CA ARG A 334 -27.01 -26.31 17.91
C ARG A 334 -27.59 -27.25 16.86
N GLU A 335 -27.63 -26.83 15.60
CA GLU A 335 -28.19 -27.58 14.48
C GLU A 335 -27.15 -28.45 13.74
N GLY A 336 -25.86 -28.34 14.08
CA GLY A 336 -24.78 -29.08 13.43
C GLY A 336 -24.55 -28.69 11.97
N ARG A 337 -24.74 -27.41 11.63
CA ARG A 337 -24.55 -26.86 10.27
C ARG A 337 -23.61 -25.66 10.28
N GLU A 338 -23.18 -25.23 9.09
CA GLU A 338 -22.48 -23.95 8.95
C GLU A 338 -23.43 -22.75 9.17
N PRO A 339 -22.94 -21.63 9.75
CA PRO A 339 -23.72 -20.41 9.88
C PRO A 339 -24.21 -19.86 8.54
N ASN A 340 -25.49 -19.50 8.45
CA ASN A 340 -26.08 -18.94 7.23
C ASN A 340 -25.97 -17.41 7.24
N PHE A 341 -24.75 -16.91 7.05
CA PHE A 341 -24.52 -15.47 6.97
C PHE A 341 -25.09 -14.84 5.70
N ILE A 342 -25.25 -15.60 4.62
CA ILE A 342 -25.84 -15.11 3.36
C ILE A 342 -27.24 -14.56 3.63
N ARG A 343 -28.05 -15.25 4.46
CA ARG A 343 -29.37 -14.77 4.86
C ARG A 343 -29.30 -13.39 5.51
N LEU A 344 -28.48 -13.23 6.54
CA LEU A 344 -28.33 -11.97 7.28
C LEU A 344 -27.82 -10.84 6.37
N ILE A 345 -26.80 -11.12 5.56
CA ILE A 345 -26.24 -10.15 4.62
C ILE A 345 -27.29 -9.67 3.61
N ARG A 346 -28.16 -10.56 3.12
CA ARG A 346 -29.28 -10.18 2.25
C ARG A 346 -30.34 -9.35 2.96
N GLU A 347 -30.66 -9.67 4.22
CA GLU A 347 -31.54 -8.85 5.07
C GLU A 347 -30.97 -7.43 5.27
N TRP A 348 -29.65 -7.27 5.25
CA TRP A 348 -28.96 -5.97 5.29
C TRP A 348 -28.70 -5.36 3.89
N GLY A 349 -29.33 -5.91 2.85
CA GLY A 349 -29.31 -5.41 1.47
C GLY A 349 -28.20 -5.97 0.56
N GLY A 350 -27.25 -6.72 1.12
CA GLY A 350 -26.23 -7.47 0.38
C GLY A 350 -25.10 -6.64 -0.24
N VAL A 351 -24.32 -7.31 -1.10
CA VAL A 351 -23.21 -6.70 -1.85
C VAL A 351 -23.46 -6.88 -3.34
N THR A 352 -23.42 -5.79 -4.10
CA THR A 352 -23.73 -5.79 -5.54
C THR A 352 -22.54 -5.35 -6.38
N ILE A 353 -22.12 -6.18 -7.33
CA ILE A 353 -21.18 -5.77 -8.39
C ILE A 353 -21.96 -5.05 -9.49
N VAL A 354 -21.59 -3.80 -9.75
CA VAL A 354 -22.15 -2.98 -10.84
C VAL A 354 -21.19 -2.98 -12.02
N TYR A 355 -21.71 -3.33 -13.20
CA TYR A 355 -20.92 -3.34 -14.42
C TYR A 355 -21.68 -2.73 -15.60
N ARG A 356 -21.02 -1.80 -16.31
CA ARG A 356 -21.59 -1.04 -17.44
C ARG A 356 -21.91 -1.87 -18.70
N ARG A 357 -21.65 -3.16 -18.69
CA ARG A 357 -21.94 -4.09 -19.80
C ARG A 357 -22.51 -5.39 -19.23
N ARG A 358 -22.69 -6.39 -20.10
CA ARG A 358 -23.04 -7.75 -19.70
C ARG A 358 -21.91 -8.43 -18.91
N MET A 359 -22.27 -9.29 -17.99
CA MET A 359 -21.39 -10.11 -17.17
C MET A 359 -20.44 -10.94 -18.04
N GLN A 360 -20.92 -11.50 -19.15
CA GLN A 360 -20.11 -12.31 -20.08
C GLN A 360 -19.04 -11.46 -20.81
N GLU A 361 -19.21 -10.14 -20.85
CA GLU A 361 -18.21 -9.21 -21.38
C GLU A 361 -17.18 -8.77 -20.34
N SER A 362 -17.43 -9.07 -19.06
CA SER A 362 -16.58 -8.63 -17.98
C SER A 362 -15.19 -9.29 -18.02
N PRO A 363 -14.12 -8.58 -17.62
CA PRO A 363 -12.81 -9.18 -17.53
C PRO A 363 -12.76 -10.37 -16.57
N ALA A 364 -13.52 -10.35 -15.47
CA ALA A 364 -13.62 -11.48 -14.55
C ALA A 364 -14.14 -12.71 -15.28
N TYR A 365 -15.27 -12.63 -15.99
CA TYR A 365 -15.79 -13.76 -16.78
C TYR A 365 -14.79 -14.23 -17.85
N ARG A 366 -14.28 -13.30 -18.66
CA ARG A 366 -13.37 -13.62 -19.78
C ARG A 366 -12.04 -14.20 -19.33
N ARG A 367 -11.53 -13.85 -18.13
CA ARG A 367 -10.22 -14.28 -17.62
C ARG A 367 -10.32 -15.39 -16.57
N ASN A 368 -11.40 -15.44 -15.80
CA ASN A 368 -11.62 -16.43 -14.74
C ASN A 368 -13.12 -16.51 -14.35
N HIS A 369 -13.92 -17.23 -15.15
CA HIS A 369 -15.37 -17.35 -14.91
C HIS A 369 -15.72 -18.16 -13.66
N GLU A 370 -14.85 -19.08 -13.22
CA GLU A 370 -15.07 -19.88 -12.00
C GLU A 370 -15.14 -19.01 -10.76
N GLU A 371 -14.27 -17.99 -10.63
CA GLU A 371 -14.31 -17.09 -9.48
C GLU A 371 -15.59 -16.25 -9.45
N LEU A 372 -16.09 -15.86 -10.63
CA LEU A 372 -17.37 -15.16 -10.68
C LEU A 372 -18.54 -16.09 -10.30
N ALA A 373 -18.52 -17.35 -10.74
CA ALA A 373 -19.53 -18.32 -10.35
C ALA A 373 -19.52 -18.55 -8.82
N LYS A 374 -18.34 -18.68 -8.21
CA LYS A 374 -18.19 -18.82 -6.75
C LYS A 374 -18.70 -17.60 -5.98
N ALA A 375 -18.40 -16.40 -6.45
CA ALA A 375 -18.95 -15.18 -5.83
C ALA A 375 -20.48 -15.14 -5.87
N LEU A 376 -21.10 -15.59 -6.96
CA LEU A 376 -22.56 -15.69 -7.06
C LEU A 376 -23.13 -16.77 -6.12
N GLU A 377 -22.44 -17.92 -5.98
CA GLU A 377 -22.79 -18.96 -4.99
C GLU A 377 -22.72 -18.43 -3.54
N GLU A 378 -21.77 -17.54 -3.25
CA GLU A 378 -21.61 -16.84 -1.96
C GLU A 378 -22.66 -15.75 -1.73
N GLY A 379 -23.55 -15.49 -2.69
CA GLY A 379 -24.69 -14.58 -2.55
C GLY A 379 -24.45 -13.16 -3.03
N ILE A 380 -23.33 -12.89 -3.73
CA ILE A 380 -23.06 -11.59 -4.36
C ILE A 380 -24.07 -11.33 -5.49
N TYR A 381 -24.64 -10.12 -5.52
CA TYR A 381 -25.49 -9.67 -6.61
C TYR A 381 -24.65 -9.12 -7.77
N TYR A 382 -25.18 -9.19 -8.99
CA TYR A 382 -24.55 -8.63 -10.17
C TYR A 382 -25.57 -7.80 -10.97
N ALA A 383 -25.29 -6.51 -11.15
CA ALA A 383 -26.10 -5.59 -11.91
C ALA A 383 -25.39 -5.24 -13.23
N GLU A 384 -25.96 -5.71 -14.34
CA GLU A 384 -25.46 -5.51 -15.70
C GLU A 384 -25.97 -4.20 -16.31
N GLY A 385 -25.23 -3.65 -17.26
CA GLY A 385 -25.66 -2.47 -18.02
C GLY A 385 -25.83 -1.21 -17.18
N LEU A 386 -25.15 -1.07 -16.04
CA LEU A 386 -25.26 0.11 -15.19
C LEU A 386 -23.95 0.91 -15.16
N GLU A 387 -24.02 2.19 -15.50
CA GLU A 387 -22.88 3.12 -15.46
C GLU A 387 -23.06 4.16 -14.34
N PRO A 388 -22.12 4.26 -13.37
CA PRO A 388 -22.21 5.22 -12.28
C PRO A 388 -22.33 6.67 -12.75
N LYS A 389 -23.29 7.41 -12.19
CA LYS A 389 -23.56 8.83 -12.51
C LYS A 389 -23.23 9.77 -11.37
N ARG A 390 -23.72 9.48 -10.16
CA ARG A 390 -23.46 10.26 -8.93
C ARG A 390 -23.66 9.42 -7.69
N VAL A 391 -23.04 9.85 -6.59
CA VAL A 391 -23.28 9.27 -5.26
C VAL A 391 -24.28 10.13 -4.51
N MET A 392 -25.32 9.50 -3.99
CA MET A 392 -26.31 10.15 -3.13
C MET A 392 -25.85 10.06 -1.67
N LEU A 393 -26.08 11.14 -0.93
CA LEU A 393 -25.70 11.26 0.47
C LEU A 393 -26.95 11.31 1.35
N ASP A 394 -26.82 10.90 2.60
CA ASP A 394 -27.82 11.15 3.65
C ASP A 394 -27.64 12.55 4.26
N HIS A 395 -28.50 12.89 5.22
CA HIS A 395 -28.48 14.17 5.93
C HIS A 395 -27.18 14.42 6.74
N THR A 396 -26.41 13.37 7.02
CA THR A 396 -25.11 13.44 7.72
C THR A 396 -23.92 13.48 6.76
N GLY A 397 -24.17 13.46 5.44
CA GLY A 397 -23.14 13.48 4.40
C GLY A 397 -22.52 12.12 4.09
N TYR A 398 -23.04 11.02 4.66
CA TYR A 398 -22.59 9.67 4.33
C TYR A 398 -23.30 9.13 3.09
N VAL A 399 -22.64 8.21 2.39
CA VAL A 399 -23.23 7.53 1.23
C VAL A 399 -24.55 6.83 1.61
N SER A 400 -25.59 7.09 0.83
CA SER A 400 -26.92 6.48 0.98
C SER A 400 -27.36 5.66 -0.25
N ALA A 401 -26.90 6.02 -1.45
CA ALA A 401 -27.13 5.25 -2.67
C ALA A 401 -26.12 5.59 -3.78
N LEU A 402 -26.02 4.71 -4.78
CA LEU A 402 -25.37 4.97 -6.06
C LEU A 402 -26.43 5.12 -7.15
N ALA A 403 -26.48 6.29 -7.79
CA ALA A 403 -27.27 6.51 -8.98
C ALA A 403 -26.47 6.08 -10.23
N CYS A 404 -27.07 5.25 -11.07
CA CYS A 404 -26.50 4.72 -12.30
C CYS A 404 -27.40 5.04 -13.48
N GLU A 405 -26.80 5.36 -14.63
CA GLU A 405 -27.51 5.37 -15.91
C GLU A 405 -27.60 3.95 -16.46
N THR A 406 -28.78 3.61 -17.00
CA THR A 406 -28.98 2.37 -17.73
C THR A 406 -28.28 2.45 -19.08
N ARG A 407 -27.51 1.42 -19.39
CA ARG A 407 -26.97 1.18 -20.73
C ARG A 407 -27.71 0.02 -21.37
N VAL A 408 -28.04 0.20 -22.65
CA VAL A 408 -28.65 -0.82 -23.49
C VAL A 408 -27.84 -0.98 -24.77
N LEU A 409 -27.94 -2.14 -25.41
CA LEU A 409 -27.40 -2.33 -26.75
C LEU A 409 -28.36 -1.70 -27.77
N ASP A 410 -27.82 -0.95 -28.73
CA ASP A 410 -28.56 -0.56 -29.93
C ASP A 410 -28.65 -1.71 -30.94
N GLU A 411 -29.31 -1.48 -32.08
CA GLU A 411 -29.50 -2.48 -33.14
C GLU A 411 -28.17 -2.93 -33.75
N GLU A 412 -27.15 -2.09 -33.69
CA GLU A 412 -25.77 -2.34 -34.15
C GLU A 412 -24.90 -3.05 -33.10
N GLY A 413 -25.43 -3.31 -31.90
CA GLY A 413 -24.71 -3.99 -30.82
C GLY A 413 -23.72 -3.10 -30.05
N ASN A 414 -23.86 -1.78 -30.13
CA ASN A 414 -23.10 -0.83 -29.33
C ASN A 414 -23.86 -0.45 -28.05
N TRP A 415 -23.11 -0.27 -26.96
CA TRP A 415 -23.67 0.17 -25.69
C TRP A 415 -23.95 1.67 -25.71
N ARG A 416 -25.21 2.07 -25.56
CA ARG A 416 -25.63 3.46 -25.37
C ARG A 416 -26.27 3.66 -24.00
N ALA A 417 -26.02 4.82 -23.38
CA ALA A 417 -26.78 5.22 -22.20
C ALA A 417 -28.19 5.66 -22.64
N VAL A 418 -29.20 5.33 -21.85
CA VAL A 418 -30.56 5.83 -21.99
C VAL A 418 -30.88 6.72 -20.78
N ASP A 419 -31.82 7.63 -20.96
CA ASP A 419 -32.27 8.53 -19.89
C ASP A 419 -33.21 7.80 -18.91
N ASP A 420 -32.67 6.75 -18.30
CA ASP A 420 -33.26 5.93 -17.24
C ASP A 420 -32.23 5.78 -16.14
N GLU A 421 -32.62 6.18 -14.93
CA GLU A 421 -31.72 6.22 -13.78
C GLU A 421 -32.12 5.17 -12.75
N ASN A 422 -31.17 4.28 -12.45
CA ASN A 422 -31.31 3.25 -11.45
C ASN A 422 -30.61 3.66 -10.16
N ILE A 423 -31.37 3.71 -9.07
CA ILE A 423 -30.86 4.05 -7.75
C ILE A 423 -30.63 2.75 -6.96
N LEU A 424 -29.37 2.46 -6.66
CA LEU A 424 -28.97 1.31 -5.86
C LEU A 424 -28.67 1.75 -4.43
N PRO A 425 -29.45 1.30 -3.42
CA PRO A 425 -29.13 1.58 -2.02
C PRO A 425 -27.72 1.11 -1.67
N ALA A 426 -26.94 1.98 -1.04
CA ALA A 426 -25.56 1.68 -0.67
C ALA A 426 -25.15 2.53 0.54
N LYS A 427 -24.52 1.93 1.53
CA LYS A 427 -23.80 2.63 2.60
C LYS A 427 -22.28 2.53 2.43
N ALA A 428 -21.83 1.64 1.56
CA ALA A 428 -20.44 1.55 1.13
C ALA A 428 -20.34 1.38 -0.41
N ILE A 429 -19.40 2.08 -1.03
CA ILE A 429 -19.13 2.00 -2.48
C ILE A 429 -17.62 1.76 -2.70
N PHE A 430 -17.26 0.77 -3.52
CA PHE A 430 -15.87 0.45 -3.85
C PHE A 430 -15.59 0.54 -5.35
N VAL A 431 -14.58 1.32 -5.74
CA VAL A 431 -14.23 1.54 -7.15
C VAL A 431 -13.10 0.60 -7.61
N ALA A 432 -13.39 -0.30 -8.54
CA ALA A 432 -12.47 -1.31 -9.09
C ALA A 432 -12.29 -1.17 -10.62
N THR A 433 -11.97 0.04 -11.10
CA THR A 433 -11.87 0.38 -12.54
C THR A 433 -10.50 0.09 -13.17
N GLY A 434 -9.61 -0.58 -12.42
CA GLY A 434 -8.28 -1.03 -12.85
C GLY A 434 -7.14 -0.03 -12.53
N ALA A 435 -5.90 -0.47 -12.76
CA ALA A 435 -4.68 0.29 -12.47
C ALA A 435 -3.84 0.54 -13.73
N GLN A 436 -2.91 1.49 -13.63
CA GLN A 436 -1.87 1.77 -14.64
C GLN A 436 -0.55 1.11 -14.23
N PRO A 437 0.43 0.91 -15.13
CA PRO A 437 1.78 0.47 -14.75
C PRO A 437 2.48 1.45 -13.80
N ASN A 438 3.34 0.95 -12.91
CA ASN A 438 4.08 1.82 -11.99
C ASN A 438 5.30 2.43 -12.69
N VAL A 439 5.17 3.70 -13.08
CA VAL A 439 6.26 4.53 -13.63
C VAL A 439 6.58 5.73 -12.74
N ALA A 440 6.31 5.61 -11.42
CA ALA A 440 6.46 6.70 -10.46
C ALA A 440 7.86 7.33 -10.47
N TYR A 441 8.90 6.51 -10.64
CA TYR A 441 10.28 6.95 -10.66
C TYR A 441 10.53 8.06 -11.69
N GLU A 442 10.02 7.92 -12.91
CA GLU A 442 10.22 8.89 -13.99
C GLU A 442 9.46 10.21 -13.77
N TYR A 443 8.41 10.20 -12.94
CA TYR A 443 7.77 11.45 -12.53
C TYR A 443 8.59 12.20 -11.47
N GLU A 444 9.36 11.49 -10.64
CA GLU A 444 10.21 12.08 -9.60
C GLU A 444 11.61 12.48 -10.13
N HIS A 445 12.14 11.69 -11.07
CA HIS A 445 13.48 11.79 -11.60
C HIS A 445 13.44 11.82 -13.14
N ALA A 446 12.79 12.86 -13.66
CA ALA A 446 12.54 13.02 -15.10
C ALA A 446 13.85 13.01 -15.91
N GLY A 447 13.82 12.31 -17.05
CA GLY A 447 14.95 12.13 -17.95
C GLY A 447 15.78 10.86 -17.69
N THR A 448 15.37 10.00 -16.75
CA THR A 448 16.08 8.75 -16.47
C THR A 448 15.69 7.64 -17.44
N PHE A 449 14.39 7.46 -17.66
CA PHE A 449 13.82 6.42 -18.52
C PHE A 449 12.88 7.04 -19.57
N ALA A 450 13.13 6.73 -20.84
CA ALA A 450 12.21 7.03 -21.92
C ALA A 450 10.87 6.32 -21.66
N ARG A 451 9.78 7.02 -21.95
CA ARG A 451 8.42 6.51 -21.79
C ARG A 451 7.71 6.38 -23.11
N GLN A 452 6.86 5.35 -23.21
CA GLN A 452 5.93 5.17 -24.30
C GLN A 452 4.51 5.10 -23.70
N LYS A 453 3.69 6.11 -23.99
CA LYS A 453 2.35 6.27 -23.41
C LYS A 453 2.41 6.28 -21.85
N LYS A 454 1.86 5.24 -21.22
CA LYS A 454 1.75 5.07 -19.75
C LYS A 454 2.77 4.08 -19.17
N SER A 455 3.71 3.58 -19.99
CA SER A 455 4.73 2.60 -19.61
C SER A 455 6.13 3.13 -19.92
N TYR A 456 7.16 2.46 -19.40
CA TYR A 456 8.52 2.64 -19.91
C TYR A 456 8.61 2.14 -21.37
N ALA A 457 9.41 2.84 -22.18
CA ALA A 457 9.73 2.38 -23.52
C ALA A 457 10.60 1.10 -23.45
N ARG A 458 10.40 0.21 -24.41
CA ARG A 458 11.06 -1.10 -24.45
C ARG A 458 12.33 -1.05 -25.29
N TYR A 459 13.41 -1.63 -24.77
CA TYR A 459 14.70 -1.74 -25.43
C TYR A 459 15.24 -3.17 -25.34
N GLN A 460 16.04 -3.56 -26.32
CA GLN A 460 16.77 -4.83 -26.34
C GLN A 460 18.26 -4.60 -26.61
N LEU A 461 19.08 -5.56 -26.22
CA LEU A 461 20.50 -5.52 -26.48
C LEU A 461 20.77 -5.97 -27.93
N GLU A 462 21.38 -5.10 -28.72
CA GLU A 462 21.86 -5.38 -30.08
C GLU A 462 23.29 -4.89 -30.21
N ASN A 463 24.21 -5.75 -30.63
CA ASN A 463 25.63 -5.39 -30.77
C ASN A 463 26.23 -4.69 -29.53
N LYS A 464 25.85 -5.16 -28.33
CA LYS A 464 26.26 -4.61 -27.02
C LYS A 464 25.74 -3.20 -26.68
N ALA A 465 24.76 -2.68 -27.42
CA ALA A 465 24.10 -1.41 -27.12
C ALA A 465 22.58 -1.60 -27.06
N LEU A 466 21.87 -0.70 -26.38
CA LEU A 466 20.40 -0.75 -26.32
C LEU A 466 19.74 -0.16 -27.58
N ALA A 467 18.89 -0.94 -28.22
CA ALA A 467 18.07 -0.54 -29.36
C ALA A 467 16.57 -0.55 -29.00
N PRO A 468 15.78 0.44 -29.45
CA PRO A 468 14.35 0.53 -29.13
C PRO A 468 13.54 -0.57 -29.84
N VAL A 469 12.52 -1.09 -29.14
CA VAL A 469 11.61 -2.13 -29.66
C VAL A 469 10.20 -1.57 -29.80
N THR A 470 9.69 -1.53 -31.02
CA THR A 470 8.40 -0.90 -31.36
C THR A 470 7.32 -1.89 -31.83
N ASN A 471 7.63 -3.17 -31.89
CA ASN A 471 6.70 -4.23 -32.33
C ASN A 471 5.48 -4.37 -31.39
N ASP A 472 4.39 -4.96 -31.87
CA ASP A 472 3.27 -5.39 -31.01
C ASP A 472 3.57 -6.79 -30.43
N ALA A 473 4.56 -6.86 -29.52
CA ALA A 473 5.01 -8.12 -28.95
C ALA A 473 3.93 -8.83 -28.13
N HIS A 474 3.86 -10.15 -28.31
CA HIS A 474 3.14 -11.07 -27.45
C HIS A 474 4.11 -11.73 -26.44
N VAL A 475 3.60 -12.35 -25.37
CA VAL A 475 4.43 -13.04 -24.36
C VAL A 475 5.32 -14.17 -24.92
N LYS A 476 5.06 -14.59 -26.17
CA LYS A 476 5.82 -15.62 -26.89
C LYS A 476 6.77 -15.06 -27.95
N SER A 477 6.77 -13.74 -28.19
CA SER A 477 7.68 -13.09 -29.13
C SER A 477 9.12 -13.16 -28.64
N ASP A 478 10.08 -13.18 -29.55
CA ASP A 478 11.51 -13.18 -29.19
C ASP A 478 12.02 -11.78 -28.85
N GLU A 479 11.60 -10.79 -29.63
CA GLU A 479 11.87 -9.36 -29.42
C GLU A 479 10.91 -8.75 -28.39
N LEU A 480 11.12 -9.12 -27.12
CA LEU A 480 10.31 -8.63 -26.01
C LEU A 480 10.63 -7.18 -25.61
N GLY A 481 11.89 -6.76 -25.76
CA GLY A 481 12.41 -5.48 -25.27
C GLY A 481 12.39 -5.35 -23.73
N VAL A 482 13.28 -6.08 -23.05
CA VAL A 482 13.28 -6.26 -21.58
C VAL A 482 13.99 -5.15 -20.79
N PHE A 483 14.71 -4.27 -21.49
CA PHE A 483 15.44 -3.15 -20.90
C PHE A 483 14.66 -1.85 -21.05
N THR A 484 14.81 -0.96 -20.08
CA THR A 484 14.46 0.47 -20.22
C THR A 484 15.46 1.16 -21.15
N SER A 485 15.34 2.47 -21.35
CA SER A 485 16.33 3.25 -22.11
C SER A 485 17.64 3.53 -21.37
N TYR A 486 17.81 3.08 -20.12
CA TYR A 486 18.98 3.44 -19.32
C TYR A 486 20.20 2.62 -19.72
N GLU A 487 21.24 3.32 -20.19
CA GLU A 487 22.57 2.77 -20.46
C GLU A 487 23.64 3.83 -20.12
N ARG A 488 24.40 3.61 -19.04
CA ARG A 488 25.49 4.49 -18.58
C ARG A 488 26.57 3.65 -17.92
N ASP A 489 27.84 3.89 -18.25
CA ASP A 489 28.99 3.20 -17.64
C ASP A 489 28.82 1.66 -17.57
N HIS A 490 28.28 1.07 -18.65
CA HIS A 490 27.91 -0.34 -18.78
C HIS A 490 26.74 -0.84 -17.91
N HIS A 491 26.21 -0.01 -17.00
CA HIS A 491 25.01 -0.31 -16.24
C HIS A 491 23.76 -0.17 -17.10
N ARG A 492 22.80 -1.08 -16.86
CA ARG A 492 21.50 -1.11 -17.52
C ARG A 492 20.40 -1.38 -16.51
N VAL A 493 19.17 -1.02 -16.90
CA VAL A 493 17.98 -1.28 -16.07
C VAL A 493 16.97 -2.07 -16.88
N SER A 494 16.53 -3.20 -16.31
CA SER A 494 15.47 -4.04 -16.87
C SER A 494 14.14 -3.85 -16.13
N PHE A 495 13.02 -4.18 -16.77
CA PHE A 495 11.71 -4.09 -16.13
C PHE A 495 10.80 -5.25 -16.53
N ILE A 496 10.07 -5.81 -15.56
CA ILE A 496 9.33 -7.07 -15.70
C ILE A 496 7.98 -7.00 -14.97
N GLY A 497 7.17 -8.07 -15.07
CA GLY A 497 5.85 -8.14 -14.43
C GLY A 497 4.84 -7.14 -14.99
N ASP A 498 3.97 -6.62 -14.11
CA ASP A 498 2.91 -5.67 -14.49
C ASP A 498 3.44 -4.31 -14.97
N THR A 499 4.69 -3.98 -14.68
CA THR A 499 5.36 -2.79 -15.24
C THR A 499 5.61 -2.95 -16.74
N HIS A 500 5.82 -4.17 -17.21
CA HIS A 500 6.12 -4.47 -18.60
C HIS A 500 4.83 -4.69 -19.42
N PRO A 501 4.62 -3.95 -20.53
CA PRO A 501 3.34 -3.94 -21.25
C PRO A 501 2.97 -5.29 -21.87
N VAL A 502 3.94 -6.19 -22.11
CA VAL A 502 3.68 -7.53 -22.65
C VAL A 502 3.19 -8.51 -21.57
N PHE A 503 3.60 -8.34 -20.32
CA PHE A 503 3.45 -9.34 -19.25
C PHE A 503 2.40 -8.98 -18.19
N HIS A 504 1.65 -7.89 -18.37
CA HIS A 504 0.72 -7.41 -17.35
C HIS A 504 -0.54 -8.28 -17.18
N GLY A 505 -1.10 -8.28 -15.96
CA GLY A 505 -2.47 -8.65 -15.65
C GLY A 505 -2.71 -10.08 -15.18
N SER A 506 -1.67 -10.86 -14.86
CA SER A 506 -1.81 -12.16 -14.20
C SER A 506 -0.49 -12.63 -13.56
N VAL A 507 -0.59 -13.45 -12.51
CA VAL A 507 0.57 -14.01 -11.80
C VAL A 507 1.46 -14.86 -12.72
N VAL A 508 0.89 -15.71 -13.56
CA VAL A 508 1.66 -16.57 -14.48
C VAL A 508 2.45 -15.76 -15.51
N LYS A 509 1.91 -14.65 -16.03
CA LYS A 509 2.65 -13.76 -16.92
C LYS A 509 3.78 -13.02 -16.20
N ALA A 510 3.57 -12.64 -14.94
CA ALA A 510 4.62 -12.05 -14.12
C ALA A 510 5.79 -13.02 -13.91
N ILE A 511 5.52 -14.29 -13.59
CA ILE A 511 6.53 -15.35 -13.49
C ILE A 511 7.22 -15.59 -14.84
N ALA A 512 6.44 -15.70 -15.93
CA ALA A 512 6.97 -15.89 -17.27
C ALA A 512 7.88 -14.75 -17.72
N SER A 513 7.60 -13.51 -17.30
CA SER A 513 8.42 -12.35 -17.61
C SER A 513 9.85 -12.49 -17.08
N ALA A 514 10.02 -13.01 -15.87
CA ALA A 514 11.34 -13.25 -15.28
C ALA A 514 12.09 -14.34 -16.05
N LYS A 515 11.43 -15.48 -16.29
CA LYS A 515 12.02 -16.60 -17.06
C LYS A 515 12.46 -16.19 -18.47
N ARG A 516 11.67 -15.37 -19.15
CA ARG A 516 11.99 -14.89 -20.51
C ARG A 516 13.07 -13.80 -20.53
N SER A 517 13.28 -13.09 -19.42
CA SER A 517 14.15 -11.91 -19.38
C SER A 517 15.52 -12.19 -18.76
N TYR A 518 15.64 -13.13 -17.81
CA TYR A 518 16.91 -13.42 -17.15
C TYR A 518 18.05 -13.76 -18.13
N PRO A 519 17.86 -14.51 -19.25
CA PRO A 519 18.97 -14.83 -20.14
C PRO A 519 19.52 -13.58 -20.82
N LYS A 520 18.63 -12.64 -21.17
CA LYS A 520 19.00 -11.35 -21.78
C LYS A 520 19.74 -10.44 -20.81
N ILE A 521 19.36 -10.49 -19.52
CA ILE A 521 20.08 -9.77 -18.46
C ILE A 521 21.48 -10.35 -18.29
N VAL A 522 21.60 -11.68 -18.20
CA VAL A 522 22.90 -12.38 -18.08
C VAL A 522 23.81 -12.05 -19.27
N GLU A 523 23.28 -12.10 -20.49
CA GLU A 523 24.02 -11.73 -21.71
C GLU A 523 24.53 -10.28 -21.69
N SER A 524 23.80 -9.38 -21.03
CA SER A 524 24.18 -7.96 -20.94
C SER A 524 25.28 -7.67 -19.92
N LEU A 525 25.58 -8.61 -19.01
CA LEU A 525 26.48 -8.42 -17.90
C LEU A 525 27.88 -8.97 -18.19
N THR A 526 28.88 -8.34 -17.59
CA THR A 526 30.26 -8.85 -17.58
C THR A 526 30.56 -9.40 -16.19
N VAL A 527 30.99 -10.66 -16.14
CA VAL A 527 31.30 -11.33 -14.87
C VAL A 527 32.55 -10.70 -14.25
N SER A 528 32.45 -10.27 -13.00
CA SER A 528 33.54 -9.73 -12.18
C SER A 528 33.84 -10.75 -11.07
N GLN A 529 35.08 -11.17 -10.79
CA GLN A 529 35.35 -12.20 -9.75
C GLN A 529 35.89 -11.65 -8.40
N PRO A 530 35.31 -10.60 -7.75
CA PRO A 530 35.70 -10.26 -6.39
C PRO A 530 35.04 -11.20 -5.37
N ASP A 531 35.82 -11.68 -4.41
CA ASP A 531 35.32 -12.42 -3.25
C ASP A 531 35.04 -11.45 -2.09
N ASP A 532 34.03 -10.58 -2.28
CA ASP A 532 33.69 -9.50 -1.35
C ASP A 532 32.26 -9.57 -0.81
N TYR A 533 31.55 -10.69 -1.04
CA TYR A 533 30.13 -10.78 -0.75
C TYR A 533 29.78 -10.51 0.70
N GLN A 534 30.55 -11.01 1.67
CA GLN A 534 30.23 -10.81 3.09
C GLN A 534 30.25 -9.32 3.47
N ALA A 535 31.28 -8.58 3.03
CA ALA A 535 31.36 -7.14 3.26
C ALA A 535 30.21 -6.39 2.56
N PHE A 536 29.86 -6.78 1.34
CA PHE A 536 28.70 -6.26 0.63
C PHE A 536 27.39 -6.53 1.39
N ALA A 537 27.18 -7.76 1.86
CA ALA A 537 25.97 -8.18 2.57
C ALA A 537 25.80 -7.43 3.90
N ASP A 538 26.89 -7.24 4.64
CA ASP A 538 26.91 -6.46 5.89
C ASP A 538 26.61 -4.98 5.62
N ALA A 539 27.16 -4.43 4.53
CA ALA A 539 26.83 -3.08 4.10
C ALA A 539 25.33 -2.95 3.76
N MET A 540 24.73 -3.87 3.01
CA MET A 540 23.30 -3.83 2.70
C MET A 540 22.42 -3.93 3.95
N ASN A 541 22.80 -4.80 4.90
CA ASN A 541 22.11 -4.90 6.18
C ASN A 541 22.12 -3.58 6.95
N TYR A 542 23.27 -2.89 7.02
CA TYR A 542 23.35 -1.57 7.66
C TYR A 542 22.52 -0.53 6.91
N ARG A 543 22.61 -0.47 5.56
CA ARG A 543 21.94 0.55 4.75
C ARG A 543 20.42 0.46 4.80
N PHE A 544 19.85 -0.75 4.77
CA PHE A 544 18.41 -0.95 4.60
C PHE A 544 17.65 -1.32 5.88
N ARG A 545 18.31 -1.64 6.99
CA ARG A 545 17.62 -1.88 8.28
C ARG A 545 17.50 -0.59 9.07
N SER A 546 16.39 -0.46 9.79
CA SER A 546 16.15 0.67 10.68
C SER A 546 15.86 0.22 12.10
N LYS A 547 16.32 0.97 13.09
CA LYS A 547 16.09 0.70 14.51
C LYS A 547 15.97 1.96 15.34
N VAL A 548 15.19 1.90 16.41
CA VAL A 548 15.05 2.99 17.38
C VAL A 548 16.36 3.16 18.14
N VAL A 549 16.86 4.40 18.20
CA VAL A 549 18.10 4.74 18.95
C VAL A 549 17.86 5.67 20.12
N ALA A 550 16.79 6.48 20.09
CA ALA A 550 16.36 7.29 21.22
C ALA A 550 14.85 7.51 21.21
N ILE A 551 14.27 7.65 22.40
CA ILE A 551 12.89 8.04 22.63
C ILE A 551 12.92 9.13 23.70
N LYS A 552 12.42 10.32 23.39
CA LYS A 552 12.35 11.45 24.31
C LYS A 552 10.91 11.90 24.43
N ARG A 553 10.36 11.90 25.65
CA ARG A 553 9.06 12.49 25.94
C ARG A 553 9.24 13.98 26.24
N HIS A 554 8.58 14.84 25.48
CA HIS A 554 8.59 16.28 25.71
C HIS A 554 7.47 16.69 26.67
N HIS A 555 6.28 16.10 26.53
CA HIS A 555 5.16 16.20 27.47
C HIS A 555 4.18 15.04 27.26
N ASP A 556 3.02 15.06 27.93
CA ASP A 556 2.07 13.94 27.99
C ASP A 556 1.50 13.49 26.63
N ARG A 557 1.60 14.32 25.59
CA ARG A 557 1.03 14.04 24.25
C ARG A 557 2.05 14.07 23.12
N LEU A 558 3.34 14.26 23.43
CA LEU A 558 4.40 14.41 22.42
C LEU A 558 5.63 13.58 22.76
N LEU A 559 5.95 12.69 21.83
CA LEU A 559 7.16 11.89 21.80
C LEU A 559 8.04 12.29 20.61
N GLU A 560 9.34 12.39 20.84
CA GLU A 560 10.35 12.42 19.79
C GLU A 560 11.00 11.03 19.69
N LEU A 561 10.92 10.46 18.50
CA LEU A 561 11.52 9.17 18.14
C LEU A 561 12.71 9.40 17.22
N THR A 562 13.92 9.04 17.66
CA THR A 562 15.11 9.03 16.80
C THR A 562 15.40 7.63 16.33
N VAL A 563 15.55 7.47 15.01
CA VAL A 563 15.72 6.17 14.34
C VAL A 563 16.98 6.21 13.48
N GLN A 564 17.85 5.20 13.62
CA GLN A 564 18.92 4.96 12.66
C GLN A 564 18.30 4.34 11.40
N SER A 565 18.45 5.00 10.26
CA SER A 565 17.95 4.55 8.95
C SER A 565 18.85 5.13 7.85
N PRO A 566 20.04 4.53 7.60
CA PRO A 566 21.12 5.22 6.90
C PRO A 566 20.75 5.64 5.48
N MET A 567 20.12 4.75 4.71
CA MET A 567 19.73 5.07 3.33
C MET A 567 18.63 6.14 3.26
N SER A 568 17.63 6.02 4.14
CA SER A 568 16.52 6.98 4.26
C SER A 568 16.99 8.37 4.68
N ALA A 569 18.01 8.45 5.54
CA ALA A 569 18.62 9.69 6.02
C ALA A 569 19.49 10.33 4.94
N GLN A 570 20.32 9.54 4.24
CA GLN A 570 21.16 10.01 3.14
C GLN A 570 20.33 10.68 2.04
N ASN A 571 19.20 10.10 1.68
CA ASN A 571 18.34 10.61 0.62
C ASN A 571 17.30 11.64 1.08
N PHE A 572 17.34 12.04 2.35
CA PHE A 572 16.47 13.08 2.89
C PHE A 572 16.55 14.37 2.04
N ARG A 573 15.37 14.91 1.75
CA ARG A 573 15.21 16.29 1.26
C ARG A 573 14.19 17.02 2.14
N PRO A 574 14.44 18.31 2.44
CA PRO A 574 13.52 19.12 3.22
C PRO A 574 12.06 19.06 2.72
N GLY A 575 11.13 18.96 3.68
CA GLY A 575 9.69 18.94 3.41
C GLY A 575 9.11 17.58 3.00
N GLN A 576 9.95 16.55 2.86
CA GLN A 576 9.51 15.17 2.67
C GLN A 576 9.14 14.50 4.00
N PHE A 577 8.32 13.46 3.91
CA PHE A 577 7.85 12.69 5.06
C PHE A 577 8.13 11.19 4.87
N TYR A 578 7.91 10.42 5.94
CA TYR A 578 8.23 9.01 6.02
C TYR A 578 7.04 8.22 6.54
N ARG A 579 6.97 6.94 6.15
CA ARG A 579 6.06 5.95 6.69
C ARG A 579 6.74 5.20 7.82
N ILE A 580 6.15 5.19 9.02
CA ILE A 580 6.66 4.47 10.18
C ILE A 580 5.67 3.42 10.65
N GLN A 581 6.16 2.23 10.97
CA GLN A 581 5.37 1.14 11.52
C GLN A 581 6.25 0.16 12.31
N ASN A 582 5.74 -0.42 13.40
CA ASN A 582 6.39 -1.59 14.02
C ASN A 582 6.12 -2.89 13.24
N TYR A 583 6.90 -3.93 13.51
CA TYR A 583 6.75 -5.26 12.93
C TYR A 583 5.65 -6.04 13.66
N GLU A 584 4.74 -6.67 12.94
CA GLU A 584 3.67 -7.48 13.53
C GLU A 584 4.27 -8.64 14.31
N THR A 585 5.28 -9.34 13.76
CA THR A 585 5.91 -10.51 14.39
C THR A 585 6.59 -10.19 15.72
N LEU A 586 6.97 -8.93 15.93
CA LEU A 586 7.68 -8.45 17.12
C LEU A 586 6.79 -7.62 18.05
N ALA A 587 5.56 -7.28 17.63
CA ALA A 587 4.65 -6.49 18.42
C ALA A 587 4.19 -7.26 19.67
N ARG A 588 4.28 -6.59 20.83
CA ARG A 588 3.79 -7.12 22.11
C ARG A 588 2.31 -7.49 21.98
N ARG A 589 1.93 -8.62 22.59
CA ARG A 589 0.53 -8.97 22.83
C ARG A 589 0.17 -8.66 24.27
N VAL A 590 -0.99 -8.05 24.47
CA VAL A 590 -1.60 -7.76 25.77
C VAL A 590 -3.03 -8.28 25.70
N HIS A 591 -3.33 -9.28 26.53
CA HIS A 591 -4.51 -10.14 26.36
C HIS A 591 -4.61 -10.64 24.90
N ASP A 592 -5.79 -10.51 24.29
CA ASP A 592 -6.06 -10.91 22.92
C ASP A 592 -5.72 -9.80 21.90
N THR A 593 -5.13 -8.69 22.32
CA THR A 593 -4.78 -7.56 21.44
C THR A 593 -3.29 -7.57 21.09
N ARG A 594 -2.98 -7.41 19.80
CA ARG A 594 -1.60 -7.20 19.32
C ARG A 594 -1.36 -5.69 19.16
N LEU A 595 -0.33 -5.17 19.83
CA LEU A 595 0.03 -3.75 19.83
C LEU A 595 0.80 -3.36 18.56
N GLN A 596 0.28 -3.74 17.40
CA GLN A 596 0.78 -3.32 16.11
C GLN A 596 0.19 -1.95 15.76
N THR A 597 1.03 -1.03 15.29
CA THR A 597 0.57 0.27 14.78
C THR A 597 0.05 0.14 13.35
N GLU A 598 -0.93 0.95 12.99
CA GLU A 598 -1.13 1.32 11.58
C GLU A 598 0.08 2.11 11.07
N ALA A 599 0.14 2.35 9.76
CA ALA A 599 1.21 3.15 9.17
C ALA A 599 1.05 4.62 9.55
N LEU A 600 2.08 5.23 10.14
CA LEU A 600 2.10 6.66 10.50
C LEU A 600 2.87 7.46 9.44
N ALA A 601 2.28 8.56 8.95
CA ALA A 601 2.94 9.51 8.06
C ALA A 601 3.55 10.64 8.90
N LEU A 602 4.88 10.70 8.98
CA LEU A 602 5.59 11.63 9.86
C LEU A 602 6.66 12.39 9.10
N LEU A 603 6.75 13.71 9.30
CA LEU A 603 7.82 14.53 8.76
C LEU A 603 9.15 14.13 9.41
N GLY A 604 10.18 13.96 8.59
CA GLY A 604 11.52 13.63 9.07
C GLY A 604 12.32 14.89 9.38
N ILE A 605 13.06 14.86 10.49
CA ILE A 605 14.06 15.84 10.85
C ILE A 605 15.42 15.14 10.79
N CYS A 606 16.25 15.50 9.81
CA CYS A 606 17.55 14.88 9.59
C CYS A 606 18.64 15.95 9.67
N LYS A 607 19.64 15.71 10.52
CA LYS A 607 20.86 16.53 10.54
C LYS A 607 21.70 16.18 9.31
N LYS A 608 22.48 17.16 8.83
CA LYS A 608 23.40 16.97 7.71
C LYS A 608 24.39 15.84 8.04
N ASP A 609 24.65 14.98 7.05
CA ASP A 609 25.60 13.85 7.13
C ASP A 609 25.29 12.83 8.25
N SER A 610 24.05 12.80 8.75
CA SER A 610 23.59 11.83 9.75
C SER A 610 23.00 10.58 9.11
N ASP A 611 23.13 9.45 9.81
CA ASP A 611 22.42 8.21 9.51
C ASP A 611 21.09 8.07 10.29
N GLN A 612 20.68 9.13 10.99
CA GLN A 612 19.52 9.15 11.88
C GLN A 612 18.48 10.18 11.44
N ILE A 613 17.22 9.84 11.68
CA ILE A 613 16.07 10.73 11.46
C ILE A 613 15.27 10.78 12.76
N SER A 614 14.94 12.00 13.21
CA SER A 614 13.99 12.24 14.29
C SER A 614 12.58 12.46 13.74
N PHE A 615 11.59 11.96 14.48
CA PHE A 615 10.17 12.12 14.18
C PHE A 615 9.43 12.58 15.43
N MET A 616 8.57 13.58 15.26
CA MET A 616 7.69 14.07 16.32
C MET A 616 6.34 13.36 16.20
N VAL A 617 5.92 12.68 17.27
CA VAL A 617 4.72 11.85 17.31
C VAL A 617 3.75 12.43 18.32
N TYR A 618 2.65 12.97 17.81
CA TYR A 618 1.53 13.45 18.62
C TYR A 618 0.55 12.31 18.91
N GLU A 619 0.26 12.12 20.19
CA GLU A 619 -0.47 10.97 20.74
C GLU A 619 -2.00 11.14 20.65
N ASP A 620 -2.52 11.47 19.47
CA ASP A 620 -3.95 11.74 19.25
C ASP A 620 -4.82 10.51 18.98
N GLY A 621 -4.25 9.46 18.37
CA GLY A 621 -4.97 8.25 18.00
C GLY A 621 -4.29 6.99 18.50
N ALA A 622 -5.01 5.87 18.52
CA ALA A 622 -4.50 4.61 19.05
C ALA A 622 -3.12 4.24 18.48
N SER A 623 -2.92 4.34 17.16
CA SER A 623 -1.63 4.00 16.54
C SER A 623 -0.47 4.91 16.95
N SER A 624 -0.68 6.22 17.12
CA SER A 624 0.38 7.13 17.57
C SER A 624 0.68 6.98 19.06
N ARG A 625 -0.35 6.74 19.88
CA ARG A 625 -0.22 6.39 21.30
C ARG A 625 0.55 5.09 21.52
N LEU A 626 0.40 4.10 20.64
CA LEU A 626 1.15 2.85 20.70
C LEU A 626 2.67 3.04 20.52
N VAL A 627 3.13 4.15 19.92
CA VAL A 627 4.57 4.45 19.80
C VAL A 627 5.23 4.60 21.17
N SER A 628 4.49 5.01 22.20
CA SER A 628 4.98 5.05 23.58
C SER A 628 5.44 3.68 24.12
N THR A 629 5.01 2.59 23.49
CA THR A 629 5.37 1.22 23.90
C THR A 629 6.69 0.73 23.30
N PHE A 630 7.29 1.50 22.38
CA PHE A 630 8.54 1.15 21.72
C PHE A 630 9.74 1.27 22.68
N LYS A 631 10.82 0.57 22.37
CA LYS A 631 12.06 0.57 23.15
C LYS A 631 13.26 0.88 22.27
N VAL A 632 14.29 1.48 22.88
CA VAL A 632 15.60 1.63 22.23
C VAL A 632 16.13 0.24 21.83
N GLY A 633 16.56 0.13 20.57
CA GLY A 633 16.99 -1.12 19.96
C GLY A 633 15.90 -1.85 19.16
N ASP A 634 14.63 -1.48 19.31
CA ASP A 634 13.54 -2.12 18.54
C ASP A 634 13.75 -1.88 17.04
N PRO A 635 13.61 -2.93 16.20
CA PRO A 635 13.59 -2.75 14.75
C PRO A 635 12.31 -2.03 14.34
N LEU A 636 12.44 -1.13 13.37
CA LEU A 636 11.34 -0.30 12.91
C LEU A 636 11.25 -0.33 11.38
N SER A 637 10.04 -0.38 10.84
CA SER A 637 9.81 -0.21 9.41
C SER A 637 9.74 1.29 9.12
N VAL A 638 10.80 1.84 8.53
CA VAL A 638 10.85 3.22 8.04
C VAL A 638 10.94 3.20 6.53
N MET A 639 9.87 3.63 5.84
CA MET A 639 9.86 3.76 4.38
C MET A 639 9.82 5.22 3.97
N GLY A 640 10.83 5.65 3.23
CA GLY A 640 10.91 7.01 2.69
C GLY A 640 12.36 7.42 2.38
N PRO A 641 12.57 8.68 1.99
CA PRO A 641 11.57 9.74 1.99
C PRO A 641 10.48 9.56 0.92
N THR A 642 9.31 10.15 1.18
CA THR A 642 8.18 10.22 0.25
C THR A 642 7.58 11.63 0.19
N GLY A 643 6.49 11.81 -0.54
CA GLY A 643 6.01 13.16 -0.89
C GLY A 643 6.91 13.86 -1.91
N ALA A 644 6.49 15.04 -2.35
CA ALA A 644 7.27 15.92 -3.21
C ALA A 644 8.30 16.68 -2.36
N LYS A 645 9.52 16.86 -2.89
CA LYS A 645 10.47 17.81 -2.28
C LYS A 645 9.86 19.22 -2.35
N SER A 646 10.01 19.99 -1.29
CA SER A 646 9.57 21.39 -1.30
C SER A 646 10.45 22.22 -2.24
N ARG A 647 9.85 23.22 -2.90
CA ARG A 647 10.60 24.18 -3.72
C ARG A 647 11.23 25.24 -2.81
N ILE A 648 12.56 25.30 -2.84
CA ILE A 648 13.36 26.34 -2.17
C ILE A 648 13.74 27.37 -3.23
N PRO A 649 13.31 28.64 -3.11
CA PRO A 649 13.80 29.72 -3.96
C PRO A 649 15.27 29.98 -3.67
N GLU A 650 16.11 29.98 -4.70
CA GLU A 650 17.57 30.11 -4.59
C GLU A 650 18.05 31.56 -4.68
N ASP A 651 17.18 32.49 -5.06
CA ASP A 651 17.50 33.92 -5.22
C ASP A 651 17.34 34.73 -3.92
N GLY A 652 16.95 34.08 -2.81
CA GLY A 652 16.72 34.72 -1.51
C GLY A 652 15.61 35.76 -1.52
N SER A 653 14.76 35.78 -2.54
CA SER A 653 13.77 36.83 -2.76
C SER A 653 12.50 36.69 -1.91
N GLN A 654 12.32 35.56 -1.22
CA GLN A 654 11.08 35.29 -0.51
C GLN A 654 11.15 35.64 0.98
N THR A 655 10.10 36.32 1.43
CA THR A 655 9.73 36.43 2.85
C THR A 655 8.53 35.53 3.07
N ILE A 656 8.75 34.43 3.78
CA ILE A 656 7.84 33.30 3.88
C ILE A 656 7.16 33.34 5.24
N LEU A 657 5.84 33.46 5.24
CA LEU A 657 5.01 33.31 6.42
C LEU A 657 4.54 31.85 6.53
N VAL A 658 4.93 31.17 7.61
CA VAL A 658 4.39 29.87 7.99
C VAL A 658 3.37 30.10 9.10
N ILE A 659 2.13 29.65 8.91
CA ILE A 659 1.08 29.68 9.94
C ILE A 659 0.73 28.25 10.25
N GLY A 660 0.85 27.84 11.52
CA GLY A 660 0.57 26.46 11.83
C GLY A 660 0.53 26.08 13.30
N SER A 661 -0.12 24.96 13.53
CA SER A 661 -0.15 24.31 14.84
C SER A 661 1.13 23.53 15.08
N VAL A 662 1.13 22.67 16.09
CA VAL A 662 2.21 21.76 16.45
C VAL A 662 2.79 20.96 15.27
N TYR A 663 1.97 20.63 14.27
CA TYR A 663 2.43 19.91 13.07
C TYR A 663 3.35 20.73 12.15
N ALA A 664 3.36 22.06 12.29
CA ALA A 664 4.27 22.95 11.55
C ALA A 664 5.69 22.93 12.09
N VAL A 665 5.88 22.53 13.36
CA VAL A 665 7.19 22.53 14.00
C VAL A 665 8.17 21.56 13.31
N PRO A 666 7.84 20.27 13.09
CA PRO A 666 8.71 19.38 12.34
C PRO A 666 8.98 19.85 10.91
N TYR A 667 8.01 20.52 10.28
CA TYR A 667 8.20 21.12 8.96
C TYR A 667 9.26 22.22 9.01
N LEU A 668 9.19 23.14 9.98
CA LEU A 668 10.17 24.22 10.14
C LEU A 668 11.56 23.68 10.48
N LEU A 669 11.67 22.74 11.41
CA LEU A 669 12.94 22.11 11.75
C LEU A 669 13.59 21.39 10.55
N SER A 670 12.77 20.91 9.62
CA SER A 670 13.20 20.27 8.36
C SER A 670 13.56 21.29 7.27
N MET A 671 12.76 22.34 7.09
CA MET A 671 12.79 23.27 5.96
C MET A 671 13.59 24.55 6.20
N ALA A 672 13.46 25.14 7.39
CA ALA A 672 14.00 26.46 7.69
C ALA A 672 15.52 26.54 7.48
N PRO A 673 16.35 25.55 7.86
CA PRO A 673 17.79 25.60 7.60
C PRO A 673 18.13 25.80 6.12
N ALA A 674 17.41 25.11 5.22
CA ALA A 674 17.65 25.20 3.79
C ALA A 674 17.12 26.50 3.18
N LEU A 675 15.97 27.00 3.66
CA LEU A 675 15.42 28.29 3.25
C LEU A 675 16.32 29.46 3.65
N LYS A 676 16.84 29.46 4.90
CA LYS A 676 17.79 30.47 5.40
C LYS A 676 19.11 30.42 4.66
N ALA A 677 19.64 29.23 4.38
CA ALA A 677 20.87 29.07 3.61
C ALA A 677 20.75 29.63 2.18
N ALA A 678 19.54 29.62 1.60
CA ALA A 678 19.24 30.23 0.32
C ALA A 678 18.91 31.74 0.41
N GLY A 679 19.04 32.37 1.59
CA GLY A 679 18.86 33.81 1.79
C GLY A 679 17.42 34.26 2.03
N ASN A 680 16.45 33.34 2.15
CA ASN A 680 15.05 33.69 2.40
C ASN A 680 14.81 34.11 3.86
N ARG A 681 13.75 34.89 4.10
CA ARG A 681 13.28 35.27 5.44
C ARG A 681 12.08 34.43 5.84
N ILE A 682 11.98 34.08 7.12
CA ILE A 682 10.95 33.19 7.65
C ILE A 682 10.27 33.86 8.84
N VAL A 683 8.95 34.01 8.75
CA VAL A 683 8.08 34.41 9.86
C VAL A 683 7.24 33.22 10.22
N PHE A 684 7.25 32.81 11.48
CA PHE A 684 6.39 31.73 11.97
C PHE A 684 5.31 32.28 12.90
N VAL A 685 4.06 31.99 12.62
CA VAL A 685 2.94 32.22 13.53
C VAL A 685 2.48 30.87 14.09
N ALA A 686 2.80 30.64 15.36
CA ALA A 686 2.44 29.45 16.11
C ALA A 686 1.00 29.58 16.62
N THR A 687 0.11 28.73 16.13
CA THR A 687 -1.29 28.62 16.59
C THR A 687 -1.41 27.44 17.57
N PHE A 688 -0.66 27.48 18.67
CA PHE A 688 -0.62 26.39 19.64
C PHE A 688 -1.74 26.55 20.67
N ASP A 689 -2.35 25.42 21.06
CA ASP A 689 -3.38 25.39 22.10
C ASP A 689 -2.75 25.42 23.50
N ASN A 690 -1.50 24.97 23.65
CA ASN A 690 -0.79 24.89 24.91
C ASN A 690 0.62 25.49 24.80
N GLU A 691 1.10 26.15 25.86
CA GLU A 691 2.47 26.66 25.91
C GLU A 691 3.53 25.54 25.87
N MET A 692 3.21 24.35 26.42
CA MET A 692 4.10 23.18 26.39
C MET A 692 4.37 22.66 24.97
N ASP A 693 3.52 23.00 24.00
CA ASP A 693 3.71 22.65 22.60
C ASP A 693 4.91 23.39 21.97
N PHE A 694 5.43 24.42 22.65
CA PHE A 694 6.62 25.16 22.25
C PHE A 694 7.92 24.50 22.73
N TYR A 695 8.03 23.17 22.58
CA TYR A 695 9.11 22.34 23.15
C TYR A 695 10.52 22.62 22.59
N CYS A 696 10.63 23.32 21.45
CA CYS A 696 11.89 23.65 20.79
C CYS A 696 12.03 25.16 20.52
N ARG A 697 11.69 25.99 21.53
CA ARG A 697 11.65 27.45 21.38
C ARG A 697 12.90 28.05 20.78
N ASP A 698 14.02 27.79 21.43
CA ASP A 698 15.32 28.36 21.08
C ASP A 698 15.73 27.97 19.65
N GLU A 699 15.41 26.75 19.23
CA GLU A 699 15.69 26.27 17.87
C GLU A 699 14.83 27.00 16.82
N LEU A 700 13.54 27.20 17.10
CA LEU A 700 12.64 27.93 16.20
C LEU A 700 13.00 29.41 16.10
N GLU A 701 13.34 30.05 17.22
CA GLU A 701 13.79 31.45 17.26
C GLU A 701 15.14 31.64 16.55
N ALA A 702 16.01 30.64 16.56
CA ALA A 702 17.26 30.66 15.79
C ALA A 702 17.05 30.44 14.28
N LEU A 703 16.00 29.68 13.90
CA LEU A 703 15.72 29.33 12.50
C LEU A 703 14.80 30.32 11.78
N CYS A 704 14.00 31.07 12.52
CA CYS A 704 13.06 32.06 11.99
C CYS A 704 13.55 33.48 12.26
N ASP A 705 13.25 34.42 11.37
CA ASP A 705 13.52 35.84 11.59
C ASP A 705 12.56 36.43 12.64
N THR A 706 11.36 35.86 12.76
CA THR A 706 10.37 36.23 13.78
C THR A 706 9.49 35.03 14.09
N VAL A 707 9.23 34.79 15.38
CA VAL A 707 8.25 33.82 15.83
C VAL A 707 7.19 34.54 16.66
N LEU A 708 5.93 34.36 16.28
CA LEU A 708 4.77 34.98 16.90
C LEU A 708 3.87 33.90 17.47
N LEU A 709 3.45 34.06 18.72
CA LEU A 709 2.44 33.20 19.32
C LEU A 709 1.06 33.80 19.07
N ALA A 710 0.13 33.01 18.54
CA ALA A 710 -1.25 33.41 18.33
C ALA A 710 -2.18 32.64 19.27
N GLN A 711 -2.81 33.36 20.21
CA GLN A 711 -3.85 32.81 21.08
C GLN A 711 -5.22 32.89 20.38
N GLY A 712 -5.36 32.16 19.27
CA GLY A 712 -6.62 32.05 18.51
C GLY A 712 -6.87 33.14 17.46
N ASP A 713 -6.14 34.25 17.46
CA ASP A 713 -6.17 35.25 16.38
C ASP A 713 -4.76 35.52 15.87
N PHE A 714 -4.41 34.86 14.76
CA PHE A 714 -3.10 35.03 14.12
C PHE A 714 -2.95 36.39 13.44
N ILE A 715 -4.05 37.06 13.08
CA ILE A 715 -4.04 38.39 12.46
C ILE A 715 -3.63 39.44 13.48
N ALA A 716 -4.16 39.36 14.71
CA ALA A 716 -3.75 40.24 15.79
C ALA A 716 -2.24 40.16 16.07
N SER A 717 -1.68 38.94 16.09
CA SER A 717 -0.24 38.75 16.26
C SER A 717 0.58 39.38 15.12
N LEU A 718 0.10 39.30 13.88
CA LEU A 718 0.74 39.96 12.72
C LEU A 718 0.60 41.49 12.74
N LYS A 719 -0.48 42.05 13.29
CA LYS A 719 -0.64 43.52 13.40
C LYS A 719 0.26 44.12 14.49
N ASN A 720 0.59 43.34 15.51
CA ASN A 720 1.32 43.80 16.70
C ASN A 720 2.82 43.48 16.66
N THR A 721 3.35 42.97 15.55
CA THR A 721 4.79 42.69 15.41
C THR A 721 5.55 43.88 14.83
N ASP A 722 6.82 44.02 15.22
CA ASP A 722 7.75 44.97 14.62
C ASP A 722 8.29 44.51 13.25
N PHE A 723 8.00 43.25 12.85
CA PHE A 723 8.41 42.73 11.55
C PHE A 723 7.64 43.41 10.40
N PRO A 724 8.29 43.75 9.26
CA PRO A 724 7.60 44.36 8.12
C PRO A 724 6.70 43.35 7.38
N VAL A 725 5.49 43.13 7.89
CA VAL A 725 4.50 42.16 7.37
C VAL A 725 4.15 42.38 5.89
N ALA A 726 4.20 43.62 5.42
CA ALA A 726 3.97 43.98 4.01
C ALA A 726 5.01 43.38 3.03
N GLU A 727 6.16 42.89 3.52
CA GLU A 727 7.19 42.24 2.70
C GLU A 727 6.90 40.74 2.45
N ILE A 728 5.92 40.15 3.14
CA ILE A 728 5.55 38.73 2.99
C ILE A 728 4.98 38.50 1.60
N ASN A 729 5.63 37.61 0.82
CA ASN A 729 5.27 37.26 -0.56
C ASN A 729 4.99 35.77 -0.76
N ARG A 730 5.06 34.96 0.30
CA ARG A 730 4.62 33.56 0.31
C ARG A 730 4.03 33.18 1.66
N VAL A 731 2.91 32.46 1.64
CA VAL A 731 2.20 31.97 2.82
C VAL A 731 2.06 30.45 2.75
N ILE A 732 2.44 29.77 3.83
CA ILE A 732 2.33 28.32 3.97
C ILE A 732 1.49 28.02 5.22
N ALA A 733 0.32 27.39 5.04
CA ALA A 733 -0.51 26.93 6.15
C ALA A 733 -0.26 25.44 6.44
N ILE A 734 0.06 25.11 7.69
CA ILE A 734 0.29 23.73 8.14
C ILE A 734 -0.53 23.44 9.38
N GLY A 735 -1.58 22.65 9.23
CA GLY A 735 -2.46 22.31 10.36
C GLY A 735 -3.76 21.66 9.91
N SER A 736 -4.80 21.86 10.72
CA SER A 736 -6.13 21.32 10.45
C SER A 736 -6.78 21.94 9.21
N SER A 737 -7.80 21.28 8.69
CA SER A 737 -8.69 21.82 7.67
C SER A 737 -9.30 23.17 8.06
N GLY A 738 -9.61 23.36 9.35
CA GLY A 738 -10.07 24.62 9.92
C GLY A 738 -9.07 25.76 9.70
N LEU A 739 -7.81 25.55 10.07
CA LEU A 739 -6.75 26.54 9.87
C LEU A 739 -6.56 26.86 8.38
N ILE A 740 -6.61 25.85 7.51
CA ILE A 740 -6.47 26.06 6.06
C ILE A 740 -7.62 26.95 5.55
N ARG A 741 -8.86 26.74 5.99
CA ARG A 741 -10.00 27.61 5.62
C ARG A 741 -9.79 29.03 6.13
N GLU A 742 -9.38 29.18 7.39
CA GLU A 742 -9.16 30.49 8.02
C GLU A 742 -8.12 31.31 7.26
N VAL A 743 -6.95 30.73 6.96
CA VAL A 743 -5.89 31.40 6.19
C VAL A 743 -6.34 31.67 4.76
N ARG A 744 -7.00 30.70 4.11
CA ARG A 744 -7.47 30.84 2.72
C ARG A 744 -8.52 31.93 2.59
N ASP A 745 -9.43 32.06 3.53
CA ASP A 745 -10.62 32.90 3.40
C ASP A 745 -10.42 34.29 4.08
N SER A 746 -9.29 34.52 4.75
CA SER A 746 -8.97 35.79 5.42
C SER A 746 -8.70 36.95 4.43
N ALA A 747 -9.63 37.90 4.37
CA ALA A 747 -9.45 39.15 3.64
C ALA A 747 -8.48 40.10 4.36
N GLU A 748 -8.46 40.05 5.70
CA GLU A 748 -7.55 40.87 6.52
C GLU A 748 -6.10 40.47 6.30
N LEU A 749 -5.78 39.17 6.22
CA LEU A 749 -4.42 38.71 5.92
C LEU A 749 -3.95 39.29 4.59
N ARG A 750 -4.78 39.23 3.55
CA ARG A 750 -4.48 39.76 2.21
C ARG A 750 -4.22 41.27 2.22
N ALA A 751 -4.89 42.01 3.09
CA ALA A 751 -4.70 43.45 3.20
C ALA A 751 -3.41 43.85 3.95
N LEU A 752 -2.82 42.93 4.72
CA LEU A 752 -1.61 43.19 5.53
C LEU A 752 -0.29 42.86 4.81
N ILE A 753 -0.33 41.95 3.84
CA ILE A 753 0.86 41.41 3.15
C ILE A 753 0.96 41.96 1.72
N ALA A 754 1.96 41.52 0.95
CA ALA A 754 2.17 41.99 -0.42
C ALA A 754 0.99 41.65 -1.36
N ASP A 755 0.85 42.39 -2.46
CA ASP A 755 -0.22 42.16 -3.45
C ASP A 755 -0.06 40.84 -4.23
N GLN A 756 1.18 40.41 -4.49
CA GLN A 756 1.50 39.18 -5.23
C GLN A 756 2.06 38.13 -4.27
N VAL A 757 1.18 37.25 -3.77
CA VAL A 757 1.53 36.24 -2.77
C VAL A 757 1.22 34.84 -3.28
N GLU A 758 2.18 33.94 -3.13
CA GLU A 758 1.98 32.50 -3.32
C GLU A 758 1.39 31.87 -2.04
N TYR A 759 0.27 31.15 -2.16
CA TYR A 759 -0.35 30.46 -1.04
C TYR A 759 -0.27 28.94 -1.21
N GLU A 760 0.30 28.26 -0.23
CA GLU A 760 0.39 26.81 -0.15
C GLU A 760 -0.19 26.30 1.17
N ALA A 761 -0.75 25.10 1.15
CA ALA A 761 -1.17 24.42 2.36
C ALA A 761 -0.81 22.93 2.33
N SER A 762 -0.55 22.39 3.50
CA SER A 762 -0.33 20.96 3.70
C SER A 762 -1.66 20.20 3.65
N VAL A 763 -1.75 19.22 2.75
CA VAL A 763 -2.88 18.29 2.65
C VAL A 763 -2.47 16.96 3.26
N TYR A 764 -2.73 16.79 4.55
CA TYR A 764 -2.57 15.52 5.26
C TYR A 764 -3.89 14.73 5.17
N GLY A 765 -3.98 13.81 4.21
CA GLY A 765 -5.08 12.84 4.12
C GLY A 765 -4.70 11.50 4.77
N PRO A 766 -5.65 10.55 4.89
CA PRO A 766 -5.33 9.19 5.33
C PRO A 766 -4.34 8.52 4.36
N MET A 767 -3.32 7.84 4.88
CA MET A 767 -2.27 7.20 4.07
C MET A 767 -1.86 5.84 4.64
N GLN A 768 -1.72 4.84 3.76
CA GLN A 768 -1.34 3.48 4.16
C GLN A 768 -0.03 3.02 3.51
N CYS A 769 0.02 2.95 2.16
CA CYS A 769 1.22 2.45 1.48
C CYS A 769 2.32 3.50 1.34
N MET A 770 1.93 4.77 1.13
CA MET A 770 2.82 5.90 0.80
C MET A 770 3.73 5.68 -0.43
N LEU A 771 3.40 4.70 -1.27
CA LEU A 771 4.03 4.37 -2.56
C LEU A 771 3.44 5.21 -3.69
N LYS A 772 3.41 6.54 -3.52
CA LYS A 772 2.96 7.48 -4.56
C LYS A 772 1.57 7.20 -5.16
N GLY A 773 0.61 6.81 -4.32
CA GLY A 773 -0.79 6.67 -4.71
C GLY A 773 -1.23 5.26 -5.11
N VAL A 774 -0.36 4.24 -5.06
CA VAL A 774 -0.68 2.85 -5.44
C VAL A 774 -1.91 2.29 -4.69
N CYS A 775 -2.04 2.53 -3.38
CA CYS A 775 -3.23 2.10 -2.61
C CYS A 775 -4.43 3.05 -2.74
N ALA A 776 -4.25 4.26 -3.27
CA ALA A 776 -5.24 5.34 -3.34
C ALA A 776 -5.96 5.78 -2.05
N GLN A 777 -5.63 5.26 -0.86
CA GLN A 777 -6.12 5.86 0.38
C GLN A 777 -5.82 7.37 0.48
N CYS A 778 -4.62 7.78 0.01
CA CYS A 778 -4.17 9.18 -0.02
C CYS A 778 -4.81 10.03 -1.15
N LEU A 779 -5.80 9.49 -1.89
CA LEU A 779 -6.49 10.18 -2.97
C LEU A 779 -7.38 11.30 -2.43
N GLN A 780 -7.30 12.46 -3.07
CA GLN A 780 -8.01 13.69 -2.74
C GLN A 780 -8.45 14.40 -4.03
N TRP A 781 -9.41 15.31 -3.94
CA TRP A 781 -9.80 16.18 -5.04
C TRP A 781 -9.16 17.58 -4.93
N GLN A 782 -8.83 18.16 -6.08
CA GLN A 782 -8.67 19.59 -6.24
C GLN A 782 -9.93 20.19 -6.85
N ILE A 783 -10.18 21.47 -6.55
CA ILE A 783 -11.26 22.28 -7.11
C ILE A 783 -10.73 23.38 -8.03
N ASP A 784 -11.60 23.85 -8.92
CA ASP A 784 -11.45 25.14 -9.57
C ASP A 784 -11.84 26.25 -8.56
N PRO A 785 -10.98 27.24 -8.29
CA PRO A 785 -11.21 28.24 -7.25
C PRO A 785 -12.35 29.21 -7.59
N VAL A 786 -12.78 29.31 -8.86
CA VAL A 786 -13.85 30.22 -9.29
C VAL A 786 -15.20 29.50 -9.25
N THR A 787 -15.25 28.27 -9.77
CA THR A 787 -16.51 27.51 -9.88
C THR A 787 -16.79 26.60 -8.68
N GLY A 788 -15.77 26.30 -7.87
CA GLY A 788 -15.85 25.33 -6.78
C GLY A 788 -15.94 23.87 -7.23
N GLN A 789 -15.96 23.60 -8.55
CA GLN A 789 -16.12 22.25 -9.07
C GLN A 789 -14.82 21.46 -8.98
N ARG A 790 -14.93 20.17 -8.67
CA ARG A 790 -13.78 19.24 -8.62
C ARG A 790 -13.17 19.09 -10.02
N THR A 791 -11.86 19.33 -10.13
CA THR A 791 -11.14 19.36 -11.41
C THR A 791 -10.17 18.19 -11.59
N LYS A 792 -9.41 17.85 -10.54
CA LYS A 792 -8.29 16.92 -10.64
C LYS A 792 -8.15 16.07 -9.40
N ALA A 793 -8.03 14.76 -9.60
CA ALA A 793 -7.64 13.84 -8.55
C ALA A 793 -6.13 13.95 -8.30
N VAL A 794 -5.74 14.06 -7.03
CA VAL A 794 -4.36 14.14 -6.59
C VAL A 794 -4.12 13.14 -5.46
N TYR A 795 -2.87 12.73 -5.31
CA TYR A 795 -2.46 11.80 -4.25
C TYR A 795 -1.64 12.59 -3.25
N ALA A 796 -2.17 12.82 -2.05
CA ALA A 796 -1.51 13.57 -0.99
C ALA A 796 -0.12 12.98 -0.67
N CYS A 797 0.02 11.65 -0.77
CA CYS A 797 1.30 10.99 -0.57
C CYS A 797 2.34 11.21 -1.69
N SER A 798 1.91 11.82 -2.80
CA SER A 798 2.75 12.24 -3.93
C SER A 798 2.97 13.74 -3.96
N TRP A 799 1.98 14.53 -3.53
CA TRP A 799 1.99 15.99 -3.53
C TRP A 799 1.25 16.54 -2.30
N GLN A 800 1.99 16.64 -1.20
CA GLN A 800 1.48 16.97 0.13
C GLN A 800 1.31 18.47 0.37
N HIS A 801 2.11 19.33 -0.27
CA HIS A 801 1.93 20.78 -0.21
C HIS A 801 1.32 21.26 -1.54
N GLN A 802 0.10 21.80 -1.49
CA GLN A 802 -0.66 22.15 -2.70
C GLN A 802 -1.01 23.63 -2.72
N PRO A 803 -1.23 24.24 -3.91
CA PRO A 803 -1.77 25.59 -4.02
C PRO A 803 -3.09 25.70 -3.26
N MET A 804 -3.15 26.59 -2.27
CA MET A 804 -4.19 26.60 -1.24
C MET A 804 -5.61 26.76 -1.82
N GLN A 805 -5.76 27.58 -2.86
CA GLN A 805 -7.05 27.87 -3.49
C GLN A 805 -7.61 26.68 -4.28
N LYS A 806 -6.77 25.70 -4.63
CA LYS A 806 -7.18 24.51 -5.38
C LYS A 806 -7.59 23.35 -4.47
N ILE A 807 -7.42 23.47 -3.16
CA ILE A 807 -7.66 22.37 -2.22
C ILE A 807 -9.16 22.25 -1.94
N ASP A 808 -9.72 21.04 -2.16
CA ASP A 808 -11.05 20.69 -1.66
C ASP A 808 -10.97 20.37 -0.16
N VAL A 809 -11.02 21.40 0.68
CA VAL A 809 -10.88 21.23 2.14
C VAL A 809 -12.05 20.43 2.72
N GLY A 810 -13.26 20.53 2.12
CA GLY A 810 -14.40 19.71 2.50
C GLY A 810 -14.13 18.23 2.24
N ASN A 811 -13.52 17.89 1.11
CA ASN A 811 -13.13 16.51 0.84
C ASN A 811 -12.08 15.99 1.82
N ILE A 812 -11.16 16.82 2.31
CA ILE A 812 -10.21 16.39 3.36
C ILE A 812 -10.98 15.95 4.62
N ASP A 813 -11.94 16.76 5.07
CA ASP A 813 -12.78 16.47 6.25
C ASP A 813 -13.56 15.16 6.06
N GLU A 814 -14.19 14.98 4.90
CA GLU A 814 -14.89 13.75 4.51
C GLU A 814 -13.97 12.52 4.58
N ARG A 815 -12.75 12.65 4.05
CA ARG A 815 -11.78 11.55 4.00
C ARG A 815 -11.26 11.17 5.39
N LEU A 816 -11.02 12.14 6.25
CA LEU A 816 -10.59 11.92 7.64
C LEU A 816 -11.73 11.34 8.50
N GLY A 817 -12.99 11.68 8.21
CA GLY A 817 -14.15 11.17 8.93
C GLY A 817 -14.51 9.70 8.63
N GLN A 818 -13.86 9.07 7.65
CA GLN A 818 -14.33 7.80 7.08
C GLN A 818 -14.36 6.61 8.06
N ASN A 819 -13.48 6.59 9.06
CA ASN A 819 -13.36 5.51 10.05
C ASN A 819 -13.75 5.94 11.48
N ARG A 820 -14.37 7.13 11.64
CA ARG A 820 -14.53 7.80 12.94
C ARG A 820 -15.10 6.92 14.04
N SER A 821 -16.19 6.18 13.80
CA SER A 821 -16.81 5.35 14.84
C SER A 821 -15.88 4.24 15.33
N GLN A 822 -15.10 3.62 14.44
CA GLN A 822 -14.12 2.63 14.83
C GLN A 822 -12.92 3.25 15.56
N GLU A 823 -12.48 4.43 15.16
CA GLU A 823 -11.37 5.14 15.82
C GLU A 823 -11.72 5.49 17.27
N ILE A 824 -12.94 5.99 17.53
CA ILE A 824 -13.43 6.26 18.89
C ILE A 824 -13.41 4.97 19.72
N LEU A 825 -13.98 3.88 19.20
CA LEU A 825 -14.00 2.58 19.89
C LEU A 825 -12.59 2.03 20.15
N SER A 826 -11.68 2.17 19.19
CA SER A 826 -10.28 1.73 19.31
C SER A 826 -9.50 2.57 20.32
N ASN A 827 -9.78 3.87 20.45
CA ASN A 827 -9.20 4.72 21.48
C ASN A 827 -9.67 4.31 22.88
N LEU A 828 -10.98 4.11 23.07
CA LEU A 828 -11.53 3.62 24.34
C LEU A 828 -10.97 2.23 24.69
N TRP A 829 -10.84 1.35 23.69
CA TRP A 829 -10.22 0.04 23.86
C TRP A 829 -8.75 0.15 24.29
N LEU A 830 -8.00 1.11 23.73
CA LEU A 830 -6.62 1.34 24.13
C LEU A 830 -6.52 1.88 25.57
N ASP A 831 -7.43 2.78 25.97
CA ASP A 831 -7.50 3.29 27.35
C ASP A 831 -7.71 2.15 28.34
N TYR A 832 -8.65 1.25 28.05
CA TYR A 832 -8.86 0.02 28.81
C TYR A 832 -7.57 -0.83 28.91
N LEU A 833 -6.87 -1.06 27.80
CA LEU A 833 -5.63 -1.83 27.80
C LEU A 833 -4.50 -1.16 28.59
N PHE A 834 -4.38 0.16 28.51
CA PHE A 834 -3.34 0.93 29.21
C PHE A 834 -3.62 1.03 30.71
N GLN A 835 -4.87 1.13 31.12
CA GLN A 835 -5.20 1.26 32.54
C GLN A 835 -5.10 -0.08 33.28
N GLU A 836 -5.49 -1.18 32.64
CA GLU A 836 -5.57 -2.49 33.30
C GLU A 836 -4.30 -3.36 33.13
N HIS A 837 -3.51 -3.14 32.08
CA HIS A 837 -2.58 -4.18 31.61
C HIS A 837 -1.18 -3.71 31.17
N ILE A 838 -0.92 -2.39 31.14
CA ILE A 838 0.39 -1.82 30.75
C ILE A 838 0.82 -0.81 31.78
#